data_AF-A0A7Y3TJD1-F1
#
_entry.id   AF-A0A7Y3TJD1-F1
#
_cell.length_a   1.000
_cell.length_b   1.000
_cell.length_c   1.000
_cell.angle_alpha   90.00
_cell.angle_beta   90.00
_cell.angle_gamma   90.00
#
_symmetry.space_group_name_H-M   'P 1'
#
loop_
_entity.id
_entity.type
_entity.pdbx_description
1 polymer ?
#
loop_
_entity_poly.entity_id
_entity_poly.type
_entity_poly.pdbx_seq_one_letter_code
_entity_poly.pdbx_strand_id
1 'polypeptide(L)'
;MVGKQSNPFELTQPDSSSNPVELEEESSQLTVSLEKINRSPVPSLWSRMKSWRWLLVSVSIFCVVGSISAAALWLLTTPPPSADCQKISALSTDMEQLYCAQEAARTGKLPKLLAGMDTLNQWTPDHPLYREAQRLIAEWSQPVLTAARDRIAQSDLTGAVELASSIPKTSPLYPEAQANITKWQRFWQKGEAIATATKTALKAQQWEIATAKIGLLREFTQDYWRYERPNALTQQLESEQRSRRYFAQAQDVATLNQPEQLGAAIAVASRMDTTTYAWIDAQKLLSQWSETLLSLSYQNWVKGQLAQSMALARLVLPNPNLTQTAQDLIWLAQARSHSLDSRTTLKPTLPQLWNLTAAIATADLLQPASRYYPQAQANLKSWKAQLQDFSLLQLGWAVGSLPHPQAIQLALWQGQQIASDRPRRAQAQTLVAYWQQELLKSEDLPYLAYARKLAEKRSIPALQAAIAQATVIKAGRPLHPEAQTFVAAWTGNIQTIQDQPILDRAWALASQGDLNGAIQAAAEIAPKRSLYEQAQGAIYSWQAEIRAAEIARIQAQEAAIERSRRSLKETPLAQPDERFPSNSEDLAPEDENLPADEPLTPEDSGSGAPYQPYTPPPRRPFTYPSPDSALPPPVEPAPPPTEPAPPVYEPYEPAPPPVR
;
A
#
# COMPACT_ATOMS: atom_id res chain seq x y z
N MET A 1 42.71 -20.54 13.89
CA MET A 1 41.90 -20.44 15.13
C MET A 1 40.73 -19.52 14.83
N VAL A 2 39.49 -20.01 14.93
CA VAL A 2 38.55 -19.74 16.06
C VAL A 2 38.18 -18.25 16.16
N GLY A 3 36.91 -17.85 16.02
CA GLY A 3 35.73 -18.69 15.77
C GLY A 3 34.46 -17.91 15.40
N LYS A 4 33.40 -18.65 15.05
CA LYS A 4 32.05 -18.10 14.88
C LYS A 4 31.37 -18.03 16.25
N GLN A 5 30.63 -16.96 16.54
CA GLN A 5 29.66 -16.94 17.63
C GLN A 5 28.27 -17.33 17.09
N SER A 6 27.50 -18.04 17.91
CA SER A 6 26.17 -18.59 17.61
C SER A 6 25.05 -17.79 18.29
N ASN A 7 23.82 -17.97 17.83
CA ASN A 7 22.62 -17.40 18.46
C ASN A 7 22.49 -17.81 19.94
N PRO A 8 22.01 -16.90 20.81
CA PRO A 8 21.51 -17.23 22.14
C PRO A 8 19.99 -17.51 22.16
N PHE A 9 19.52 -18.08 23.27
CA PHE A 9 18.10 -18.30 23.67
C PHE A 9 17.29 -19.37 22.92
N GLU A 10 17.46 -20.62 23.36
CA GLU A 10 16.31 -21.48 23.68
C GLU A 10 15.57 -20.94 24.93
N LEU A 11 14.27 -21.26 25.09
CA LEU A 11 13.61 -21.49 26.39
C LEU A 11 12.17 -22.05 26.23
N THR A 12 11.95 -23.29 26.71
CA THR A 12 10.72 -23.86 27.32
C THR A 12 9.32 -23.73 26.68
N GLN A 13 8.65 -24.89 26.48
CA GLN A 13 7.19 -25.06 26.59
C GLN A 13 6.76 -25.20 28.08
N PRO A 14 5.45 -25.26 28.45
CA PRO A 14 4.52 -26.37 28.16
C PRO A 14 3.18 -25.85 27.52
N ASP A 15 2.02 -26.52 27.44
CA ASP A 15 1.50 -27.81 27.95
C ASP A 15 0.26 -28.30 27.12
N SER A 16 -0.22 -29.53 27.39
CA SER A 16 -1.63 -30.02 27.45
C SER A 16 -2.66 -29.70 26.33
N SER A 17 -3.53 -30.61 25.87
CA SER A 17 -3.63 -32.10 25.92
C SER A 17 -4.79 -32.61 25.02
N SER A 18 -4.72 -33.84 24.49
CA SER A 18 -5.88 -34.76 24.26
C SER A 18 -5.51 -36.06 23.49
N ASN A 19 -5.03 -37.04 24.26
CA ASN A 19 -5.27 -38.50 24.24
C ASN A 19 -6.43 -39.10 23.38
N PRO A 20 -6.49 -40.44 23.13
CA PRO A 20 -5.65 -41.56 23.68
C PRO A 20 -5.37 -42.79 22.74
N VAL A 21 -4.76 -43.86 23.31
CA VAL A 21 -4.77 -45.31 22.91
C VAL A 21 -3.92 -45.68 21.66
N GLU A 22 -2.73 -46.33 21.69
CA GLU A 22 -2.11 -47.34 22.62
C GLU A 22 -2.72 -48.76 22.39
N LEU A 23 -2.10 -49.95 22.42
CA LEU A 23 -0.78 -50.56 22.72
C LEU A 23 -0.37 -51.41 21.47
N GLU A 24 0.88 -51.66 21.04
CA GLU A 24 2.17 -52.10 21.63
C GLU A 24 2.45 -53.63 21.59
N GLU A 25 3.56 -54.00 20.94
CA GLU A 25 4.44 -55.09 21.39
C GLU A 25 5.42 -54.50 22.42
N GLU A 26 5.73 -55.18 23.52
CA GLU A 26 6.75 -54.72 24.48
C GLU A 26 7.85 -55.75 24.74
N SER A 27 9.04 -55.27 25.07
CA SER A 27 10.21 -56.10 25.41
C SER A 27 11.08 -55.39 26.45
N SER A 28 11.54 -56.12 27.47
CA SER A 28 12.50 -55.65 28.48
C SER A 28 13.57 -56.72 28.74
N GLN A 29 14.89 -56.45 28.79
CA GLN A 29 15.67 -55.45 29.56
C GLN A 29 15.81 -55.78 31.06
N LEU A 30 16.92 -55.52 31.79
CA LEU A 30 18.38 -55.43 31.50
C LEU A 30 19.13 -55.31 32.88
N THR A 31 20.47 -55.49 32.94
CA THR A 31 21.39 -55.17 34.09
C THR A 31 21.35 -56.08 35.35
N VAL A 32 22.35 -56.23 36.26
CA VAL A 32 23.82 -55.94 36.31
C VAL A 32 24.52 -56.75 37.46
N SER A 33 25.83 -57.07 37.30
CA SER A 33 26.92 -57.44 38.27
C SER A 33 26.67 -58.14 39.63
N LEU A 34 27.46 -59.19 39.94
CA LEU A 34 28.56 -59.15 40.94
C LEU A 34 29.44 -60.42 41.05
N GLU A 35 30.69 -60.23 41.47
CA GLU A 35 31.76 -61.21 41.74
C GLU A 35 31.66 -61.82 43.16
N LYS A 36 31.89 -63.14 43.34
CA LYS A 36 32.29 -63.70 44.66
C LYS A 36 33.06 -65.03 44.58
N ILE A 37 33.99 -65.22 45.53
CA ILE A 37 35.12 -66.16 45.47
C ILE A 37 35.04 -67.28 46.54
N ASN A 38 35.46 -68.50 46.14
CA ASN A 38 35.95 -69.68 46.89
C ASN A 38 35.34 -70.13 48.24
N ARG A 39 35.24 -71.47 48.37
CA ARG A 39 35.82 -72.23 49.50
C ARG A 39 36.61 -73.45 49.01
N SER A 40 37.77 -73.68 49.61
CA SER A 40 38.68 -74.83 49.48
C SER A 40 38.57 -75.69 50.80
N PRO A 41 39.36 -76.76 51.11
CA PRO A 41 40.63 -77.23 50.49
C PRO A 41 40.87 -78.77 50.37
N VAL A 42 42.11 -79.10 49.96
CA VAL A 42 42.92 -80.35 49.83
C VAL A 42 42.92 -81.38 51.00
N PRO A 43 43.63 -82.57 50.96
CA PRO A 43 44.16 -83.42 49.84
C PRO A 43 44.06 -84.99 50.03
N SER A 44 44.61 -85.77 49.08
CA SER A 44 45.74 -86.76 49.28
C SER A 44 45.60 -88.26 48.88
N LEU A 45 46.79 -88.88 48.68
CA LEU A 45 47.18 -90.32 48.69
C LEU A 45 46.86 -91.30 47.51
N TRP A 46 47.88 -91.48 46.67
CA TRP A 46 48.54 -92.77 46.29
C TRP A 46 47.74 -94.03 45.84
N SER A 47 47.85 -94.31 44.53
CA SER A 47 48.21 -95.62 43.90
C SER A 47 47.44 -96.92 44.19
N ARG A 48 46.97 -97.61 43.11
CA ARG A 48 47.57 -98.90 42.65
C ARG A 48 47.01 -99.45 41.31
N MET A 49 47.95 -99.78 40.42
CA MET A 49 47.97 -100.90 39.45
C MET A 49 46.76 -101.27 38.55
N LYS A 50 46.79 -100.76 37.32
CA LYS A 50 47.25 -101.53 36.13
C LYS A 50 46.66 -102.96 35.90
N SER A 51 45.35 -103.12 35.67
CA SER A 51 44.82 -104.34 34.99
C SER A 51 43.48 -104.19 34.24
N TRP A 52 43.17 -103.03 33.64
CA TRP A 52 41.93 -102.83 32.87
C TRP A 52 42.15 -102.50 31.37
N ARG A 53 43.35 -102.78 30.84
CA ARG A 53 43.75 -102.47 29.45
C ARG A 53 43.19 -103.42 28.37
N TRP A 54 42.45 -104.46 28.74
CA TRP A 54 41.93 -105.46 27.79
C TRP A 54 40.40 -105.41 27.57
N LEU A 55 39.62 -104.88 28.51
CA LEU A 55 38.15 -104.79 28.37
C LEU A 55 37.69 -103.63 27.48
N LEU A 56 38.44 -102.52 27.41
CA LEU A 56 38.12 -101.39 26.54
C LEU A 56 38.45 -101.65 25.05
N VAL A 57 39.30 -102.64 24.76
CA VAL A 57 39.68 -102.99 23.37
C VAL A 57 38.62 -103.87 22.72
N SER A 58 38.04 -104.84 23.44
CA SER A 58 37.02 -105.74 22.90
C SER A 58 35.69 -105.03 22.58
N VAL A 59 35.27 -104.06 23.42
CA VAL A 59 34.05 -103.28 23.18
C VAL A 59 34.16 -102.40 21.92
N SER A 60 35.35 -101.82 21.67
CA SER A 60 35.57 -100.94 20.51
C SER A 60 35.33 -101.64 19.16
N ILE A 61 35.77 -102.90 19.03
CA ILE A 61 35.69 -103.66 17.77
C ILE A 61 34.24 -103.96 17.38
N PHE A 62 33.34 -104.22 18.35
CA PHE A 62 31.94 -104.54 18.06
C PHE A 62 31.14 -103.32 17.55
N CYS A 63 31.46 -102.11 18.04
CA CYS A 63 30.79 -100.87 17.62
C CYS A 63 31.13 -100.46 16.18
N VAL A 64 32.32 -100.78 15.67
CA VAL A 64 32.76 -100.40 14.31
C VAL A 64 32.07 -101.25 13.23
N VAL A 65 31.78 -102.52 13.50
CA VAL A 65 31.09 -103.38 12.51
C VAL A 65 29.58 -103.13 12.49
N GLY A 66 28.96 -102.91 13.66
CA GLY A 66 27.51 -102.66 13.77
C GLY A 66 27.03 -101.31 13.21
N SER A 67 27.93 -100.33 13.05
CA SER A 67 27.60 -99.00 12.54
C SER A 67 27.56 -98.91 11.01
N ILE A 68 28.37 -99.71 10.30
CA ILE A 68 28.45 -99.69 8.83
C ILE A 68 27.15 -100.25 8.20
N SER A 69 26.62 -101.35 8.74
CA SER A 69 25.35 -101.92 8.27
C SER A 69 24.14 -101.03 8.56
N ALA A 70 24.12 -100.37 9.73
CA ALA A 70 23.10 -99.39 10.07
C ALA A 70 23.14 -98.17 9.12
N ALA A 71 24.33 -97.63 8.84
CA ALA A 71 24.50 -96.49 7.92
C ALA A 71 24.07 -96.82 6.49
N ALA A 72 24.40 -98.01 5.97
CA ALA A 72 23.99 -98.45 4.64
C ALA A 72 22.46 -98.60 4.50
N LEU A 73 21.80 -99.16 5.51
CA LEU A 73 20.33 -99.26 5.55
C LEU A 73 19.65 -97.89 5.73
N TRP A 74 20.24 -96.98 6.51
CA TRP A 74 19.74 -95.62 6.67
C TRP A 74 19.82 -94.85 5.34
N LEU A 75 20.96 -94.90 4.64
CA LEU A 75 21.16 -94.22 3.35
C LEU A 75 20.23 -94.74 2.23
N LEU A 76 19.78 -96.00 2.32
CA LEU A 76 18.83 -96.62 1.40
C LEU A 76 17.35 -96.43 1.79
N THR A 77 17.06 -95.84 2.96
CA THR A 77 15.68 -95.64 3.46
C THR A 77 15.35 -94.20 3.80
N THR A 78 16.33 -93.31 3.95
CA THR A 78 16.10 -91.87 3.89
C THR A 78 15.70 -91.47 2.47
N PRO A 79 14.63 -90.67 2.26
CA PRO A 79 14.42 -90.03 0.97
C PRO A 79 15.63 -89.11 0.67
N PRO A 80 16.01 -88.93 -0.60
CA PRO A 80 17.10 -88.02 -0.96
C PRO A 80 16.79 -86.61 -0.46
N PRO A 81 17.79 -85.85 0.02
CA PRO A 81 17.57 -84.51 0.54
C PRO A 81 16.94 -83.63 -0.54
N SER A 82 15.84 -82.94 -0.21
CA SER A 82 15.23 -81.96 -1.09
C SER A 82 16.25 -80.89 -1.45
N ALA A 83 16.44 -80.62 -2.74
CA ALA A 83 17.48 -79.71 -3.24
C ALA A 83 17.40 -78.34 -2.56
N ASP A 84 18.54 -77.83 -2.10
CA ASP A 84 18.62 -76.49 -1.51
C ASP A 84 18.57 -75.42 -2.60
N CYS A 85 17.34 -75.06 -2.98
CA CYS A 85 17.04 -74.12 -4.05
C CYS A 85 17.53 -72.68 -3.78
N GLN A 86 18.22 -72.42 -2.67
CA GLN A 86 18.96 -71.16 -2.45
C GLN A 86 20.37 -71.18 -3.06
N LYS A 87 20.91 -72.35 -3.42
CA LYS A 87 22.31 -72.53 -3.90
C LYS A 87 22.42 -73.05 -5.34
N ILE A 88 21.36 -72.88 -6.15
CA ILE A 88 21.34 -73.27 -7.56
C ILE A 88 22.46 -72.54 -8.31
N SER A 89 23.25 -73.29 -9.05
CA SER A 89 24.34 -72.79 -9.91
C SER A 89 24.42 -73.65 -11.18
N ALA A 90 25.16 -73.18 -12.18
CA ALA A 90 25.27 -73.84 -13.50
C ALA A 90 25.96 -75.23 -13.49
N LEU A 91 26.28 -75.76 -12.31
CA LEU A 91 26.83 -77.10 -12.07
C LEU A 91 25.83 -78.03 -11.32
N SER A 92 24.61 -77.55 -11.03
CA SER A 92 23.52 -78.37 -10.47
C SER A 92 22.92 -79.30 -11.52
N THR A 93 22.45 -80.48 -11.11
CA THR A 93 21.94 -81.50 -12.04
C THR A 93 20.58 -81.11 -12.62
N ASP A 94 20.25 -81.60 -13.80
CA ASP A 94 19.01 -81.25 -14.52
C ASP A 94 17.75 -81.55 -13.70
N MET A 95 17.79 -82.60 -12.85
CA MET A 95 16.71 -82.95 -11.92
C MET A 95 16.55 -81.93 -10.78
N GLU A 96 17.64 -81.38 -10.25
CA GLU A 96 17.62 -80.32 -9.24
C GLU A 96 17.13 -79.00 -9.84
N GLN A 97 17.58 -78.69 -11.07
CA GLN A 97 17.08 -77.54 -11.84
C GLN A 97 15.57 -77.67 -12.11
N LEU A 98 15.09 -78.86 -12.51
CA LEU A 98 13.66 -79.15 -12.69
C LEU A 98 12.87 -78.91 -11.40
N TYR A 99 13.30 -79.52 -10.30
CA TYR A 99 12.63 -79.46 -9.01
C TYR A 99 12.55 -78.03 -8.46
N CYS A 100 13.66 -77.29 -8.50
CA CYS A 100 13.69 -75.93 -8.02
C CYS A 100 12.94 -74.95 -8.94
N ALA A 101 12.90 -75.19 -10.25
CA ALA A 101 12.01 -74.44 -11.15
C ALA A 101 10.53 -74.69 -10.80
N GLN A 102 10.14 -75.94 -10.53
CA GLN A 102 8.78 -76.29 -10.11
C GLN A 102 8.38 -75.64 -8.78
N GLU A 103 9.20 -75.73 -7.74
CA GLU A 103 8.84 -75.15 -6.42
C GLU A 103 8.84 -73.61 -6.45
N ALA A 104 9.67 -72.98 -7.30
CA ALA A 104 9.58 -71.54 -7.56
C ALA A 104 8.29 -71.17 -8.32
N ALA A 105 7.93 -71.94 -9.35
CA ALA A 105 6.72 -71.77 -10.16
C ALA A 105 5.43 -71.97 -9.34
N ARG A 106 5.45 -72.86 -8.35
CA ARG A 106 4.34 -73.15 -7.42
C ARG A 106 3.78 -71.92 -6.70
N THR A 107 4.57 -70.85 -6.59
CA THR A 107 4.12 -69.55 -6.05
C THR A 107 3.14 -68.80 -6.96
N GLY A 108 2.95 -69.23 -8.21
CA GLY A 108 2.12 -68.56 -9.23
C GLY A 108 2.68 -67.22 -9.72
N LYS A 109 3.83 -66.77 -9.20
CA LYS A 109 4.38 -65.44 -9.48
C LYS A 109 4.99 -65.39 -10.87
N LEU A 110 4.46 -64.51 -11.71
CA LEU A 110 4.82 -64.36 -13.12
C LEU A 110 6.35 -64.35 -13.40
N PRO A 111 7.22 -63.63 -12.65
CA PRO A 111 8.67 -63.66 -12.89
C PRO A 111 9.33 -65.01 -12.57
N LYS A 112 8.74 -65.83 -11.68
CA LYS A 112 9.24 -67.19 -11.37
C LYS A 112 8.80 -68.20 -12.42
N LEU A 113 7.60 -68.05 -12.97
CA LEU A 113 7.10 -68.85 -14.09
C LEU A 113 7.96 -68.62 -15.35
N LEU A 114 8.26 -67.36 -15.68
CA LEU A 114 9.13 -66.98 -16.80
C LEU A 114 10.54 -67.57 -16.63
N ALA A 115 11.23 -67.29 -15.52
CA ALA A 115 12.58 -67.81 -15.26
C ALA A 115 12.65 -69.35 -15.23
N GLY A 116 11.56 -70.01 -14.80
CA GLY A 116 11.42 -71.47 -14.89
C GLY A 116 11.35 -71.96 -16.33
N MET A 117 10.50 -71.34 -17.17
CA MET A 117 10.41 -71.68 -18.60
C MET A 117 11.71 -71.37 -19.35
N ASP A 118 12.40 -70.28 -19.03
CA ASP A 118 13.68 -69.91 -19.66
C ASP A 118 14.77 -70.95 -19.39
N THR A 119 14.79 -71.55 -18.20
CA THR A 119 15.67 -72.70 -17.87
C THR A 119 15.26 -73.93 -18.68
N LEU A 120 13.99 -74.33 -18.61
CA LEU A 120 13.48 -75.56 -19.23
C LEU A 120 13.51 -75.55 -20.77
N ASN A 121 13.42 -74.37 -21.40
CA ASN A 121 13.46 -74.23 -22.86
C ASN A 121 14.87 -74.40 -23.47
N GLN A 122 15.93 -74.50 -22.64
CA GLN A 122 17.28 -74.79 -23.12
C GLN A 122 17.49 -76.29 -23.44
N TRP A 123 16.56 -77.15 -23.03
CA TRP A 123 16.69 -78.60 -23.16
C TRP A 123 16.23 -79.09 -24.55
N THR A 124 17.08 -79.89 -25.20
CA THR A 124 16.81 -80.47 -26.53
C THR A 124 15.94 -81.73 -26.44
N PRO A 125 15.33 -82.19 -27.55
CA PRO A 125 14.51 -83.41 -27.57
C PRO A 125 15.20 -84.69 -27.08
N ASP A 126 16.54 -84.74 -27.14
CA ASP A 126 17.35 -85.87 -26.68
C ASP A 126 17.54 -85.90 -25.15
N HIS A 127 17.16 -84.83 -24.44
CA HIS A 127 17.34 -84.74 -22.99
C HIS A 127 16.32 -85.65 -22.26
N PRO A 128 16.77 -86.50 -21.30
CA PRO A 128 15.88 -87.42 -20.57
C PRO A 128 14.64 -86.82 -19.91
N LEU A 129 14.65 -85.51 -19.59
CA LEU A 129 13.55 -84.81 -18.92
C LEU A 129 12.70 -83.97 -19.88
N TYR A 130 13.01 -83.95 -21.19
CA TYR A 130 12.38 -83.08 -22.18
C TYR A 130 10.85 -83.16 -22.18
N ARG A 131 10.28 -84.37 -22.11
CA ARG A 131 8.82 -84.57 -22.07
C ARG A 131 8.16 -83.85 -20.88
N GLU A 132 8.78 -83.89 -19.71
CA GLU A 132 8.24 -83.29 -18.49
C GLU A 132 8.48 -81.77 -18.49
N ALA A 133 9.64 -81.32 -18.97
CA ALA A 133 9.89 -79.90 -19.23
C ALA A 133 8.86 -79.28 -20.18
N GLN A 134 8.50 -79.97 -21.27
CA GLN A 134 7.45 -79.51 -22.19
C GLN A 134 6.04 -79.50 -21.55
N ARG A 135 5.75 -80.45 -20.66
CA ARG A 135 4.49 -80.46 -19.88
C ARG A 135 4.38 -79.20 -19.00
N LEU A 136 5.47 -78.85 -18.31
CA LEU A 136 5.54 -77.69 -17.41
C LEU A 136 5.56 -76.36 -18.18
N ILE A 137 6.29 -76.28 -19.30
CA ILE A 137 6.27 -75.12 -20.20
C ILE A 137 4.84 -74.87 -20.70
N ALA A 138 4.10 -75.90 -21.10
CA ALA A 138 2.70 -75.76 -21.51
C ALA A 138 1.79 -75.28 -20.36
N GLU A 139 1.99 -75.81 -19.15
CA GLU A 139 1.25 -75.44 -17.94
C GLU A 139 1.51 -73.97 -17.54
N TRP A 140 2.77 -73.54 -17.49
CA TRP A 140 3.18 -72.20 -17.07
C TRP A 140 2.96 -71.14 -18.16
N SER A 141 2.86 -71.53 -19.44
CA SER A 141 2.48 -70.62 -20.52
C SER A 141 1.03 -70.10 -20.39
N GLN A 142 0.12 -70.86 -19.76
CA GLN A 142 -1.28 -70.42 -19.58
C GLN A 142 -1.44 -69.14 -18.72
N PRO A 143 -0.93 -69.07 -17.48
CA PRO A 143 -1.00 -67.84 -16.68
C PRO A 143 -0.17 -66.69 -17.30
N VAL A 144 0.93 -66.98 -18.01
CA VAL A 144 1.71 -65.97 -18.74
C VAL A 144 0.89 -65.34 -19.87
N LEU A 145 0.24 -66.16 -20.72
CA LEU A 145 -0.62 -65.67 -21.79
C LEU A 145 -1.89 -64.98 -21.27
N THR A 146 -2.37 -65.39 -20.09
CA THR A 146 -3.50 -64.73 -19.42
C THR A 146 -3.10 -63.35 -18.89
N ALA A 147 -1.99 -63.24 -18.16
CA ALA A 147 -1.45 -61.96 -17.72
C ALA A 147 -1.15 -61.01 -18.90
N ALA A 148 -0.70 -61.54 -20.04
CA ALA A 148 -0.53 -60.76 -21.26
C ALA A 148 -1.87 -60.21 -21.82
N ARG A 149 -2.95 -61.00 -21.79
CA ARG A 149 -4.32 -60.52 -22.12
C ARG A 149 -4.80 -59.46 -21.12
N ASP A 150 -4.52 -59.63 -19.83
CA ASP A 150 -4.89 -58.67 -18.79
C ASP A 150 -4.16 -57.32 -18.95
N ARG A 151 -2.89 -57.34 -19.40
CA ARG A 151 -2.16 -56.11 -19.77
C ARG A 151 -2.81 -55.37 -20.94
N ILE A 152 -3.37 -56.07 -21.93
CA ILE A 152 -4.18 -55.42 -22.99
C ILE A 152 -5.43 -54.74 -22.42
N ALA A 153 -6.12 -55.37 -21.47
CA ALA A 153 -7.27 -54.75 -20.80
C ALA A 153 -6.86 -53.51 -19.97
N GLN A 154 -5.63 -53.49 -19.45
CA GLN A 154 -5.01 -52.36 -18.73
C GLN A 154 -4.34 -51.34 -19.67
N SER A 155 -4.58 -51.40 -20.99
CA SER A 155 -4.00 -50.51 -22.02
C SER A 155 -2.49 -50.61 -22.23
N ASP A 156 -1.83 -51.60 -21.62
CA ASP A 156 -0.40 -51.84 -21.72
C ASP A 156 -0.07 -52.80 -22.87
N LEU A 157 -0.07 -52.28 -24.11
CA LEU A 157 0.36 -53.05 -25.29
C LEU A 157 1.79 -53.58 -25.14
N THR A 158 2.69 -52.77 -24.56
CA THR A 158 4.12 -53.10 -24.49
C THR A 158 4.35 -54.30 -23.60
N GLY A 159 3.89 -54.25 -22.35
CA GLY A 159 4.00 -55.37 -21.40
C GLY A 159 3.17 -56.58 -21.82
N ALA A 160 2.04 -56.40 -22.50
CA ALA A 160 1.31 -57.52 -23.11
C ALA A 160 2.13 -58.24 -24.19
N VAL A 161 2.70 -57.50 -25.13
CA VAL A 161 3.52 -58.06 -26.22
C VAL A 161 4.81 -58.67 -25.67
N GLU A 162 5.44 -58.07 -24.66
CA GLU A 162 6.60 -58.60 -23.94
C GLU A 162 6.28 -59.97 -23.33
N LEU A 163 5.27 -60.04 -22.45
CA LEU A 163 4.86 -61.28 -21.77
C LEU A 163 4.45 -62.39 -22.73
N ALA A 164 3.72 -62.07 -23.80
CA ALA A 164 3.35 -63.05 -24.82
C ALA A 164 4.54 -63.48 -25.70
N SER A 165 5.59 -62.64 -25.84
CA SER A 165 6.80 -62.97 -26.58
C SER A 165 7.77 -63.85 -25.78
N SER A 166 7.70 -63.81 -24.44
CA SER A 166 8.44 -64.72 -23.55
C SER A 166 7.93 -66.16 -23.56
N ILE A 167 6.79 -66.44 -24.20
CA ILE A 167 6.31 -67.81 -24.37
C ILE A 167 7.20 -68.52 -25.40
N PRO A 168 7.88 -69.63 -25.07
CA PRO A 168 8.86 -70.24 -25.95
C PRO A 168 8.22 -70.99 -27.12
N LYS A 169 8.94 -71.11 -28.25
CA LYS A 169 8.50 -71.79 -29.48
C LYS A 169 8.11 -73.26 -29.30
N THR A 170 8.60 -73.88 -28.22
CA THR A 170 8.33 -75.26 -27.81
C THR A 170 6.97 -75.42 -27.12
N SER A 171 6.41 -74.34 -26.57
CA SER A 171 5.08 -74.33 -25.94
C SER A 171 3.96 -74.52 -26.96
N PRO A 172 2.95 -75.37 -26.68
CA PRO A 172 1.77 -75.51 -27.55
C PRO A 172 0.94 -74.22 -27.65
N LEU A 173 1.13 -73.24 -26.75
CA LEU A 173 0.48 -71.94 -26.82
C LEU A 173 1.23 -70.90 -27.66
N TYR A 174 2.45 -71.20 -28.14
CA TYR A 174 3.21 -70.26 -28.96
C TYR A 174 2.46 -69.75 -30.20
N PRO A 175 1.75 -70.59 -30.98
CA PRO A 175 0.97 -70.10 -32.12
C PRO A 175 -0.16 -69.15 -31.69
N GLU A 176 -0.80 -69.39 -30.54
CA GLU A 176 -1.85 -68.51 -30.02
C GLU A 176 -1.27 -67.19 -29.49
N ALA A 177 -0.12 -67.23 -28.81
CA ALA A 177 0.59 -66.06 -28.34
C ALA A 177 0.99 -65.13 -29.49
N GLN A 178 1.59 -65.67 -30.55
CA GLN A 178 1.99 -64.90 -31.74
C GLN A 178 0.78 -64.37 -32.54
N ALA A 179 -0.30 -65.14 -32.64
CA ALA A 179 -1.55 -64.68 -33.24
C ALA A 179 -2.19 -63.54 -32.42
N ASN A 180 -2.14 -63.62 -31.09
CA ASN A 180 -2.61 -62.58 -30.18
C ASN A 180 -1.75 -61.31 -30.29
N ILE A 181 -0.41 -61.39 -30.23
CA ILE A 181 0.51 -60.26 -30.47
C ILE A 181 0.17 -59.55 -31.78
N THR A 182 0.04 -60.30 -32.88
CA THR A 182 -0.28 -59.77 -34.21
C THR A 182 -1.66 -59.07 -34.23
N LYS A 183 -2.65 -59.63 -33.54
CA LYS A 183 -3.99 -59.05 -33.39
C LYS A 183 -3.96 -57.76 -32.56
N TRP A 184 -3.22 -57.75 -31.46
CA TRP A 184 -3.09 -56.62 -30.54
C TRP A 184 -2.42 -55.42 -31.22
N GLN A 185 -1.24 -55.64 -31.82
CA GLN A 185 -0.51 -54.62 -32.57
C GLN A 185 -1.38 -54.03 -33.69
N ARG A 186 -2.09 -54.87 -34.45
CA ARG A 186 -2.95 -54.43 -35.57
C ARG A 186 -4.13 -53.57 -35.13
N PHE A 187 -4.86 -53.94 -34.07
CA PHE A 187 -5.96 -53.09 -33.61
C PHE A 187 -5.42 -51.81 -32.97
N TRP A 188 -4.31 -51.87 -32.21
CA TRP A 188 -3.71 -50.69 -31.59
C TRP A 188 -3.23 -49.68 -32.63
N GLN A 189 -2.57 -50.14 -33.69
CA GLN A 189 -2.17 -49.29 -34.81
C GLN A 189 -3.38 -48.62 -35.49
N LYS A 190 -4.50 -49.34 -35.65
CA LYS A 190 -5.76 -48.77 -36.17
C LYS A 190 -6.32 -47.70 -35.21
N GLY A 191 -6.33 -47.97 -33.90
CA GLY A 191 -6.79 -47.04 -32.86
C GLY A 191 -5.98 -45.74 -32.84
N GLU A 192 -4.64 -45.84 -32.76
CA GLU A 192 -3.78 -44.65 -32.70
C GLU A 192 -3.76 -43.88 -34.02
N ALA A 193 -3.94 -44.54 -35.18
CA ALA A 193 -4.11 -43.84 -36.46
C ALA A 193 -5.40 -43.00 -36.48
N ILE A 194 -6.51 -43.52 -35.93
CA ILE A 194 -7.78 -42.78 -35.81
C ILE A 194 -7.64 -41.65 -34.77
N ALA A 195 -7.03 -41.91 -33.61
CA ALA A 195 -6.81 -40.90 -32.57
C ALA A 195 -5.84 -39.78 -33.03
N THR A 196 -4.79 -40.11 -33.78
CA THR A 196 -3.90 -39.14 -34.43
C THR A 196 -4.65 -38.32 -35.46
N ALA A 197 -5.42 -38.95 -36.36
CA ALA A 197 -6.25 -38.23 -37.33
C ALA A 197 -7.35 -37.38 -36.69
N THR A 198 -7.81 -37.73 -35.47
CA THR A 198 -8.69 -36.89 -34.66
C THR A 198 -7.97 -35.63 -34.19
N LYS A 199 -6.77 -35.75 -33.60
CA LYS A 199 -5.94 -34.61 -33.19
C LYS A 199 -5.60 -33.68 -34.36
N THR A 200 -5.33 -34.24 -35.55
CA THR A 200 -5.14 -33.47 -36.79
C THR A 200 -6.40 -32.70 -37.17
N ALA A 201 -7.58 -33.33 -37.12
CA ALA A 201 -8.86 -32.66 -37.40
C ALA A 201 -9.18 -31.57 -36.36
N LEU A 202 -8.89 -31.78 -35.07
CA LEU A 202 -9.02 -30.76 -34.03
C LEU A 202 -8.16 -29.53 -34.32
N LYS A 203 -6.86 -29.73 -34.62
CA LYS A 203 -5.96 -28.63 -34.98
C LYS A 203 -6.37 -27.90 -36.26
N ALA A 204 -6.97 -28.63 -37.21
CA ALA A 204 -7.54 -28.07 -38.44
C ALA A 204 -8.94 -27.44 -38.25
N GLN A 205 -9.49 -27.41 -37.03
CA GLN A 205 -10.85 -26.93 -36.70
C GLN A 205 -11.99 -27.69 -37.41
N GLN A 206 -11.72 -28.91 -37.88
CA GLN A 206 -12.66 -29.77 -38.59
C GLN A 206 -13.51 -30.60 -37.62
N TRP A 207 -14.40 -29.91 -36.90
CA TRP A 207 -15.16 -30.49 -35.77
C TRP A 207 -15.97 -31.74 -36.11
N GLU A 208 -16.64 -31.76 -37.26
CA GLU A 208 -17.43 -32.91 -37.73
C GLU A 208 -16.53 -34.13 -37.99
N ILE A 209 -15.38 -33.91 -38.62
CA ILE A 209 -14.39 -34.97 -38.93
C ILE A 209 -13.76 -35.50 -37.64
N ALA A 210 -13.48 -34.63 -36.65
CA ALA A 210 -13.01 -35.05 -35.34
C ALA A 210 -14.07 -35.88 -34.60
N THR A 211 -15.32 -35.41 -34.57
CA THR A 211 -16.44 -36.10 -33.91
C THR A 211 -16.74 -37.47 -34.54
N ALA A 212 -16.73 -37.55 -35.88
CA ALA A 212 -16.89 -38.81 -36.60
C ALA A 212 -15.78 -39.82 -36.28
N LYS A 213 -14.52 -39.36 -36.20
CA LYS A 213 -13.38 -40.22 -35.82
C LYS A 213 -13.44 -40.67 -34.36
N ILE A 214 -13.94 -39.83 -33.44
CA ILE A 214 -14.26 -40.24 -32.06
C ILE A 214 -15.35 -41.32 -32.06
N GLY A 215 -16.34 -41.21 -32.96
CA GLY A 215 -17.33 -42.26 -33.21
C GLY A 215 -16.70 -43.60 -33.61
N LEU A 216 -15.81 -43.61 -34.60
CA LEU A 216 -15.10 -44.80 -35.08
C LEU A 216 -14.25 -45.50 -34.00
N LEU A 217 -13.82 -44.79 -32.94
CA LEU A 217 -13.14 -45.40 -31.79
C LEU A 217 -14.13 -46.16 -30.88
N ARG A 218 -15.36 -45.67 -30.72
CA ARG A 218 -16.43 -46.33 -29.93
C ARG A 218 -16.92 -47.66 -30.53
N GLU A 219 -16.52 -47.97 -31.77
CA GLU A 219 -16.74 -49.26 -32.44
C GLU A 219 -15.76 -50.36 -32.01
N PHE A 220 -14.68 -50.02 -31.31
CA PHE A 220 -13.69 -51.00 -30.83
C PHE A 220 -14.26 -51.84 -29.67
N THR A 221 -13.78 -53.08 -29.53
CA THR A 221 -14.26 -54.00 -28.48
C THR A 221 -13.48 -53.88 -27.16
N GLN A 222 -12.37 -53.13 -27.14
CA GLN A 222 -11.51 -52.91 -25.97
C GLN A 222 -11.90 -51.61 -25.25
N ASP A 223 -12.12 -51.66 -23.94
CA ASP A 223 -12.68 -50.54 -23.17
C ASP A 223 -11.85 -49.25 -23.24
N TYR A 224 -10.52 -49.34 -23.32
CA TYR A 224 -9.65 -48.19 -23.58
C TYR A 224 -10.01 -47.43 -24.85
N TRP A 225 -10.10 -48.14 -25.99
CA TRP A 225 -10.42 -47.54 -27.28
C TRP A 225 -11.92 -47.20 -27.39
N ARG A 226 -12.78 -47.92 -26.68
CA ARG A 226 -14.23 -47.77 -26.71
C ARG A 226 -14.76 -46.62 -25.85
N TYR A 227 -14.13 -46.38 -24.70
CA TYR A 227 -14.60 -45.42 -23.69
C TYR A 227 -13.53 -44.39 -23.30
N GLU A 228 -12.37 -44.81 -22.78
CA GLU A 228 -11.37 -43.89 -22.22
C GLU A 228 -10.84 -42.89 -23.26
N ARG A 229 -10.33 -43.38 -24.39
CA ARG A 229 -9.80 -42.54 -25.46
C ARG A 229 -10.88 -41.64 -26.10
N PRO A 230 -12.07 -42.14 -26.45
CA PRO A 230 -13.18 -41.31 -26.91
C PRO A 230 -13.59 -40.23 -25.93
N ASN A 231 -13.65 -40.52 -24.64
CA ASN A 231 -14.03 -39.54 -23.62
C ASN A 231 -12.96 -38.45 -23.47
N ALA A 232 -11.69 -38.82 -23.38
CA ALA A 232 -10.57 -37.87 -23.34
C ALA A 232 -10.50 -36.99 -24.61
N LEU A 233 -10.72 -37.57 -25.79
CA LEU A 233 -10.77 -36.82 -27.06
C LEU A 233 -12.02 -35.94 -27.17
N THR A 234 -13.15 -36.32 -26.54
CA THR A 234 -14.36 -35.47 -26.46
C THR A 234 -14.12 -34.26 -25.55
N GLN A 235 -13.48 -34.46 -24.40
CA GLN A 235 -13.09 -33.35 -23.51
C GLN A 235 -12.13 -32.37 -24.20
N GLN A 236 -11.15 -32.88 -24.98
CA GLN A 236 -10.25 -32.05 -25.78
C GLN A 236 -10.97 -31.32 -26.93
N LEU A 237 -11.95 -31.94 -27.58
CA LEU A 237 -12.82 -31.30 -28.56
C LEU A 237 -13.60 -30.13 -27.94
N GLU A 238 -14.17 -30.31 -26.75
CA GLU A 238 -14.95 -29.30 -26.05
C GLU A 238 -14.10 -28.13 -25.53
N SER A 239 -12.91 -28.38 -24.98
CA SER A 239 -12.02 -27.31 -24.50
C SER A 239 -11.40 -26.51 -25.66
N GLU A 240 -11.03 -27.18 -26.76
CA GLU A 240 -10.59 -26.53 -28.01
C GLU A 240 -11.72 -25.67 -28.60
N GLN A 241 -12.94 -26.21 -28.79
CA GLN A 241 -14.07 -25.42 -29.31
C GLN A 241 -14.41 -24.21 -28.43
N ARG A 242 -14.38 -24.36 -27.10
CA ARG A 242 -14.61 -23.26 -26.16
C ARG A 242 -13.54 -22.19 -26.29
N SER A 243 -12.28 -22.59 -26.37
CA SER A 243 -11.14 -21.67 -26.52
C SER A 243 -11.14 -20.97 -27.89
N ARG A 244 -11.55 -21.64 -28.98
CA ARG A 244 -11.78 -21.03 -30.30
C ARG A 244 -12.87 -19.96 -30.26
N ARG A 245 -13.98 -20.19 -29.54
CA ARG A 245 -15.05 -19.18 -29.36
C ARG A 245 -14.55 -17.95 -28.60
N TYR A 246 -13.80 -18.13 -27.51
CA TYR A 246 -13.18 -17.00 -26.80
C TYR A 246 -12.15 -16.26 -27.67
N PHE A 247 -11.36 -16.98 -28.47
CA PHE A 247 -10.40 -16.35 -29.37
C PHE A 247 -11.08 -15.47 -30.43
N ALA A 248 -12.13 -15.97 -31.09
CA ALA A 248 -12.93 -15.19 -32.03
C ALA A 248 -13.54 -13.94 -31.36
N GLN A 249 -14.19 -14.11 -30.20
CA GLN A 249 -14.74 -12.99 -29.42
C GLN A 249 -13.68 -11.95 -29.03
N ALA A 250 -12.46 -12.36 -28.69
CA ALA A 250 -11.37 -11.45 -28.41
C ALA A 250 -10.90 -10.69 -29.68
N GLN A 251 -10.88 -11.35 -30.84
CA GLN A 251 -10.57 -10.71 -32.12
C GLN A 251 -11.65 -9.69 -32.52
N ASP A 252 -12.93 -10.03 -32.36
CA ASP A 252 -14.07 -9.13 -32.61
C ASP A 252 -14.01 -7.88 -31.72
N VAL A 253 -13.75 -8.08 -30.41
CA VAL A 253 -13.60 -6.98 -29.44
C VAL A 253 -12.38 -6.11 -29.74
N ALA A 254 -11.28 -6.65 -30.27
CA ALA A 254 -10.08 -5.89 -30.59
C ALA A 254 -10.19 -5.00 -31.86
N THR A 255 -11.28 -5.09 -32.63
CA THR A 255 -11.39 -4.51 -33.98
C THR A 255 -11.12 -3.01 -34.09
N LEU A 256 -11.53 -2.18 -33.11
CA LEU A 256 -11.28 -0.73 -33.17
C LEU A 256 -9.91 -0.32 -32.61
N ASN A 257 -9.09 -1.27 -32.15
CA ASN A 257 -7.73 -1.08 -31.63
C ASN A 257 -7.59 -0.04 -30.50
N GLN A 258 -8.68 0.22 -29.76
CA GLN A 258 -8.70 1.16 -28.64
C GLN A 258 -8.16 0.50 -27.36
N PRO A 259 -7.46 1.23 -26.45
CA PRO A 259 -6.77 0.60 -25.32
C PRO A 259 -7.70 -0.22 -24.40
N GLU A 260 -8.87 0.31 -24.08
CA GLU A 260 -9.88 -0.38 -23.26
C GLU A 260 -10.36 -1.68 -23.93
N GLN A 261 -10.51 -1.67 -25.25
CA GLN A 261 -10.93 -2.81 -26.05
C GLN A 261 -9.82 -3.86 -26.19
N LEU A 262 -8.57 -3.45 -26.38
CA LEU A 262 -7.41 -4.35 -26.32
C LEU A 262 -7.32 -5.05 -24.96
N GLY A 263 -7.58 -4.32 -23.88
CA GLY A 263 -7.67 -4.88 -22.52
C GLY A 263 -8.82 -5.88 -22.37
N ALA A 264 -10.00 -5.55 -22.87
CA ALA A 264 -11.15 -6.46 -22.87
C ALA A 264 -10.89 -7.73 -23.71
N ALA A 265 -10.26 -7.60 -24.88
CA ALA A 265 -9.86 -8.72 -25.73
C ALA A 265 -8.87 -9.66 -25.01
N ILE A 266 -7.85 -9.10 -24.34
CA ILE A 266 -6.93 -9.87 -23.48
C ILE A 266 -7.69 -10.59 -22.36
N ALA A 267 -8.64 -9.93 -21.68
CA ALA A 267 -9.44 -10.50 -20.59
C ALA A 267 -10.54 -11.49 -21.02
N VAL A 268 -10.83 -11.59 -22.33
CA VAL A 268 -11.64 -12.67 -22.92
C VAL A 268 -10.74 -13.84 -23.32
N ALA A 269 -9.63 -13.57 -24.01
CA ALA A 269 -8.67 -14.59 -24.43
C ALA A 269 -7.94 -15.27 -23.25
N SER A 270 -7.77 -14.59 -22.10
CA SER A 270 -7.24 -15.20 -20.87
C SER A 270 -8.16 -16.24 -20.23
N ARG A 271 -9.36 -16.46 -20.76
CA ARG A 271 -10.31 -17.51 -20.34
C ARG A 271 -10.16 -18.80 -21.14
N MET A 272 -9.27 -18.81 -22.13
CA MET A 272 -8.93 -19.98 -22.94
C MET A 272 -8.12 -20.97 -22.11
N ASP A 273 -8.29 -22.26 -22.41
CA ASP A 273 -7.49 -23.33 -21.82
C ASP A 273 -6.09 -23.31 -22.46
N THR A 274 -5.05 -23.10 -21.64
CA THR A 274 -3.66 -22.93 -22.10
C THR A 274 -3.05 -24.19 -22.73
N THR A 275 -3.72 -25.34 -22.62
CA THR A 275 -3.33 -26.60 -23.28
C THR A 275 -3.86 -26.74 -24.71
N THR A 276 -4.76 -25.85 -25.16
CA THR A 276 -5.41 -25.93 -26.47
C THR A 276 -4.53 -25.42 -27.62
N TYR A 277 -4.79 -25.88 -28.84
CA TYR A 277 -4.16 -25.31 -30.04
C TYR A 277 -4.61 -23.86 -30.26
N ALA A 278 -5.87 -23.54 -29.90
CA ALA A 278 -6.38 -22.17 -29.92
C ALA A 278 -5.52 -21.21 -29.09
N TRP A 279 -5.04 -21.62 -27.92
CA TRP A 279 -4.13 -20.81 -27.09
C TRP A 279 -2.83 -20.48 -27.83
N ILE A 280 -2.22 -21.49 -28.47
CA ILE A 280 -0.97 -21.34 -29.23
C ILE A 280 -1.16 -20.34 -30.38
N ASP A 281 -2.24 -20.49 -31.15
CA ASP A 281 -2.57 -19.59 -32.26
C ASP A 281 -2.83 -18.14 -31.78
N ALA A 282 -3.40 -17.96 -30.58
CA ALA A 282 -3.70 -16.66 -29.99
C ALA A 282 -2.47 -15.90 -29.47
N GLN A 283 -1.37 -16.58 -29.12
CA GLN A 283 -0.21 -15.95 -28.45
C GLN A 283 0.35 -14.74 -29.19
N LYS A 284 0.37 -14.78 -30.53
CA LYS A 284 0.89 -13.66 -31.35
C LYS A 284 0.04 -12.40 -31.18
N LEU A 285 -1.28 -12.51 -31.24
CA LEU A 285 -2.19 -11.38 -31.08
C LEU A 285 -2.23 -10.90 -29.63
N LEU A 286 -2.27 -11.81 -28.66
CA LEU A 286 -2.17 -11.50 -27.23
C LEU A 286 -0.94 -10.65 -26.91
N SER A 287 0.24 -11.03 -27.40
CA SER A 287 1.48 -10.26 -27.22
C SER A 287 1.43 -8.91 -27.94
N GLN A 288 0.88 -8.83 -29.16
CA GLN A 288 0.75 -7.55 -29.89
C GLN A 288 -0.19 -6.55 -29.19
N TRP A 289 -1.35 -7.00 -28.71
CA TRP A 289 -2.28 -6.18 -27.94
C TRP A 289 -1.66 -5.73 -26.60
N SER A 290 -0.98 -6.66 -25.90
CA SER A 290 -0.30 -6.39 -24.63
C SER A 290 0.81 -5.36 -24.78
N GLU A 291 1.68 -5.49 -25.79
CA GLU A 291 2.79 -4.55 -25.98
C GLU A 291 2.33 -3.17 -26.46
N THR A 292 1.22 -3.09 -27.20
CA THR A 292 0.56 -1.81 -27.51
C THR A 292 0.10 -1.11 -26.23
N LEU A 293 -0.47 -1.86 -25.27
CA LEU A 293 -0.89 -1.31 -23.98
C LEU A 293 0.29 -0.95 -23.06
N LEU A 294 1.32 -1.78 -22.99
CA LEU A 294 2.50 -1.51 -22.14
C LEU A 294 3.35 -0.36 -22.68
N SER A 295 3.46 -0.20 -24.00
CA SER A 295 4.13 0.95 -24.61
C SER A 295 3.34 2.26 -24.40
N LEU A 296 2.02 2.25 -24.59
CA LEU A 296 1.17 3.41 -24.28
C LEU A 296 1.18 3.74 -22.78
N SER A 297 1.15 2.72 -21.92
CA SER A 297 1.30 2.86 -20.46
C SER A 297 2.62 3.54 -20.11
N TYR A 298 3.75 3.08 -20.66
CA TYR A 298 5.05 3.69 -20.43
C TYR A 298 5.15 5.13 -20.98
N GLN A 299 4.52 5.45 -22.11
CA GLN A 299 4.41 6.84 -22.58
C GLN A 299 3.63 7.72 -21.59
N ASN A 300 2.56 7.21 -20.99
CA ASN A 300 1.83 7.92 -19.92
C ASN A 300 2.70 8.09 -18.66
N TRP A 301 3.49 7.08 -18.30
CA TRP A 301 4.46 7.20 -17.20
C TRP A 301 5.50 8.30 -17.45
N VAL A 302 6.07 8.37 -18.66
CA VAL A 302 7.02 9.42 -19.07
C VAL A 302 6.38 10.80 -18.94
N LYS A 303 5.14 10.97 -19.43
CA LYS A 303 4.33 12.21 -19.32
C LYS A 303 3.89 12.56 -17.89
N GLY A 304 4.21 11.75 -16.88
CA GLY A 304 3.75 11.96 -15.50
C GLY A 304 2.27 11.62 -15.27
N GLN A 305 1.58 11.03 -16.25
CA GLN A 305 0.18 10.60 -16.17
C GLN A 305 0.06 9.23 -15.47
N LEU A 306 0.57 9.15 -14.23
CA LEU A 306 0.82 7.89 -13.52
C LEU A 306 -0.45 7.05 -13.29
N ALA A 307 -1.59 7.69 -13.05
CA ALA A 307 -2.88 6.99 -12.92
C ALA A 307 -3.31 6.30 -14.22
N GLN A 308 -3.17 6.98 -15.37
CA GLN A 308 -3.48 6.45 -16.69
C GLN A 308 -2.48 5.35 -17.10
N SER A 309 -1.20 5.55 -16.79
CA SER A 309 -0.16 4.50 -16.89
C SER A 309 -0.55 3.23 -16.15
N MET A 310 -0.88 3.32 -14.85
CA MET A 310 -1.29 2.15 -14.05
C MET A 310 -2.57 1.50 -14.57
N ALA A 311 -3.57 2.29 -15.01
CA ALA A 311 -4.79 1.75 -15.59
C ALA A 311 -4.50 0.90 -16.85
N LEU A 312 -3.71 1.43 -17.79
CA LEU A 312 -3.32 0.73 -19.02
C LEU A 312 -2.50 -0.54 -18.76
N ALA A 313 -1.59 -0.52 -17.79
CA ALA A 313 -0.81 -1.71 -17.44
C ALA A 313 -1.68 -2.80 -16.77
N ARG A 314 -2.66 -2.42 -15.94
CA ARG A 314 -3.59 -3.37 -15.30
C ARG A 314 -4.42 -4.17 -16.31
N LEU A 315 -4.75 -3.59 -17.47
CA LEU A 315 -5.42 -4.30 -18.57
C LEU A 315 -4.63 -5.46 -19.17
N VAL A 316 -3.30 -5.50 -18.94
CA VAL A 316 -2.40 -6.55 -19.46
C VAL A 316 -2.17 -7.69 -18.46
N LEU A 317 -2.46 -7.48 -17.17
CA LEU A 317 -2.32 -8.49 -16.11
C LEU A 317 -2.98 -9.86 -16.43
N PRO A 318 -4.13 -9.96 -17.13
CA PRO A 318 -4.73 -11.24 -17.47
C PRO A 318 -3.92 -12.08 -18.49
N ASN A 319 -2.93 -11.52 -19.19
CA ASN A 319 -2.06 -12.29 -20.08
C ASN A 319 -0.90 -12.93 -19.30
N PRO A 320 -0.91 -14.25 -19.00
CA PRO A 320 0.08 -14.91 -18.15
C PRO A 320 1.53 -14.80 -18.67
N ASN A 321 1.72 -14.61 -19.97
CA ASN A 321 3.05 -14.45 -20.56
C ASN A 321 3.67 -13.06 -20.29
N LEU A 322 2.86 -12.06 -19.90
CA LEU A 322 3.28 -10.67 -19.71
C LEU A 322 2.81 -10.05 -18.38
N THR A 323 2.12 -10.81 -17.52
CA THR A 323 1.64 -10.35 -16.19
C THR A 323 2.77 -9.71 -15.38
N GLN A 324 3.96 -10.31 -15.33
CA GLN A 324 5.09 -9.74 -14.58
C GLN A 324 5.58 -8.42 -15.19
N THR A 325 5.71 -8.33 -16.51
CA THR A 325 6.14 -7.10 -17.20
C THR A 325 5.12 -5.96 -17.03
N ALA A 326 3.83 -6.29 -16.94
CA ALA A 326 2.78 -5.36 -16.58
C ALA A 326 2.88 -4.93 -15.10
N GLN A 327 3.12 -5.88 -14.19
CA GLN A 327 3.26 -5.62 -12.76
C GLN A 327 4.47 -4.75 -12.42
N ASP A 328 5.61 -4.96 -13.09
CA ASP A 328 6.81 -4.12 -12.97
C ASP A 328 6.52 -2.65 -13.35
N LEU A 329 5.74 -2.43 -14.42
CA LEU A 329 5.35 -1.09 -14.87
C LEU A 329 4.36 -0.42 -13.90
N ILE A 330 3.45 -1.20 -13.30
CA ILE A 330 2.57 -0.73 -12.22
C ILE A 330 3.41 -0.30 -11.01
N TRP A 331 4.41 -1.09 -10.60
CA TRP A 331 5.33 -0.73 -9.52
C TRP A 331 6.16 0.52 -9.85
N LEU A 332 6.71 0.65 -11.07
CA LEU A 332 7.43 1.85 -11.51
C LEU A 332 6.55 3.12 -11.43
N ALA A 333 5.27 3.02 -11.80
CA ALA A 333 4.32 4.12 -11.74
C ALA A 333 3.88 4.44 -10.30
N GLN A 334 3.58 3.42 -9.50
CA GLN A 334 3.21 3.57 -8.09
C GLN A 334 4.36 4.17 -7.26
N ALA A 335 5.59 3.71 -7.48
CA ALA A 335 6.78 4.24 -6.83
C ALA A 335 7.00 5.73 -7.14
N ARG A 336 6.80 6.14 -8.40
CA ARG A 336 6.89 7.57 -8.79
C ARG A 336 5.76 8.40 -8.16
N SER A 337 4.55 7.86 -8.01
CA SER A 337 3.44 8.55 -7.31
C SER A 337 3.82 8.82 -5.86
N HIS A 338 4.20 7.78 -5.13
CA HIS A 338 4.67 7.88 -3.74
C HIS A 338 5.83 8.88 -3.57
N SER A 339 6.74 9.04 -4.55
CA SER A 339 7.76 10.10 -4.51
C SER A 339 7.16 11.52 -4.61
N LEU A 340 6.22 11.75 -5.52
CA LEU A 340 5.56 13.05 -5.70
C LEU A 340 4.75 13.43 -4.45
N ASP A 341 4.03 12.46 -3.87
CA ASP A 341 3.24 12.62 -2.64
C ASP A 341 4.12 12.94 -1.40
N SER A 342 5.46 12.86 -1.51
CA SER A 342 6.43 13.26 -0.47
C SER A 342 6.94 14.72 -0.57
N ARG A 343 6.47 15.49 -1.58
CA ARG A 343 6.92 16.88 -1.86
C ARG A 343 5.91 17.97 -1.44
N THR A 344 4.83 17.58 -0.78
CA THR A 344 3.58 18.36 -0.62
C THR A 344 3.61 19.57 0.33
N THR A 345 4.57 19.67 1.25
CA THR A 345 4.62 20.76 2.26
C THR A 345 6.05 21.18 2.62
N LEU A 346 6.23 22.47 2.92
CA LEU A 346 7.50 23.03 3.41
C LEU A 346 7.97 22.35 4.71
N LYS A 347 7.04 22.18 5.67
CA LYS A 347 7.29 21.45 6.93
C LYS A 347 7.49 19.96 6.62
N PRO A 348 8.58 19.32 7.08
CA PRO A 348 8.74 17.87 7.05
C PRO A 348 7.69 17.18 7.92
N THR A 349 6.99 16.16 7.40
CA THR A 349 5.94 15.43 8.12
C THR A 349 6.04 13.92 7.95
N LEU A 350 5.58 13.14 8.95
CA LEU A 350 5.64 11.67 8.91
C LEU A 350 4.97 11.04 7.67
N PRO A 351 3.83 11.53 7.13
CA PRO A 351 3.28 11.02 5.88
C PRO A 351 4.23 11.17 4.68
N GLN A 352 5.03 12.24 4.61
CA GLN A 352 6.02 12.40 3.53
C GLN A 352 7.19 11.41 3.68
N LEU A 353 7.60 11.10 4.91
CA LEU A 353 8.58 10.06 5.19
C LEU A 353 8.05 8.69 4.74
N TRP A 354 6.81 8.34 5.10
CA TRP A 354 6.14 7.11 4.69
C TRP A 354 5.96 7.00 3.17
N ASN A 355 5.55 8.08 2.51
CA ASN A 355 5.43 8.12 1.06
C ASN A 355 6.80 7.91 0.40
N LEU A 356 7.86 8.55 0.89
CA LEU A 356 9.19 8.38 0.32
C LEU A 356 9.81 7.00 0.58
N THR A 357 9.57 6.38 1.74
CA THR A 357 9.99 5.00 1.99
C THR A 357 9.17 4.00 1.19
N ALA A 358 7.87 4.23 0.99
CA ALA A 358 7.03 3.43 0.09
C ALA A 358 7.48 3.54 -1.37
N ALA A 359 7.90 4.72 -1.83
CA ALA A 359 8.48 4.92 -3.16
C ALA A 359 9.74 4.07 -3.37
N ILE A 360 10.67 4.13 -2.41
CA ILE A 360 11.90 3.34 -2.42
C ILE A 360 11.60 1.84 -2.39
N ALA A 361 10.80 1.38 -1.42
CA ALA A 361 10.46 -0.04 -1.29
C ALA A 361 9.76 -0.59 -2.54
N THR A 362 8.81 0.16 -3.13
CA THR A 362 8.09 -0.27 -4.34
C THR A 362 9.02 -0.37 -5.56
N ALA A 363 10.03 0.48 -5.67
CA ALA A 363 11.00 0.40 -6.77
C ALA A 363 12.11 -0.66 -6.53
N ASP A 364 12.48 -0.93 -5.28
CA ASP A 364 13.37 -2.04 -4.91
C ASP A 364 12.70 -3.43 -5.11
N LEU A 365 11.39 -3.51 -5.39
CA LEU A 365 10.70 -4.74 -5.83
C LEU A 365 10.99 -5.12 -7.30
N LEU A 366 11.39 -4.18 -8.16
CA LEU A 366 11.61 -4.50 -9.58
C LEU A 366 12.85 -5.38 -9.75
N GLN A 367 12.66 -6.54 -10.37
CA GLN A 367 13.76 -7.48 -10.63
C GLN A 367 14.76 -6.90 -11.64
N PRO A 368 16.08 -7.21 -11.53
CA PRO A 368 17.09 -6.77 -12.50
C PRO A 368 16.86 -7.24 -13.95
N ALA A 369 16.05 -8.29 -14.15
CA ALA A 369 15.63 -8.77 -15.47
C ALA A 369 14.51 -7.92 -16.11
N SER A 370 13.89 -7.00 -15.36
CA SER A 370 12.81 -6.15 -15.86
C SER A 370 13.32 -5.06 -16.81
N ARG A 371 12.65 -4.87 -17.94
CA ARG A 371 12.93 -3.78 -18.89
C ARG A 371 12.71 -2.37 -18.32
N TYR A 372 12.08 -2.27 -17.14
CA TYR A 372 11.83 -1.02 -16.42
C TYR A 372 12.81 -0.78 -15.25
N TYR A 373 13.71 -1.72 -14.99
CA TYR A 373 14.70 -1.66 -13.92
C TYR A 373 15.66 -0.44 -14.03
N PRO A 374 16.19 -0.05 -15.21
CA PRO A 374 17.07 1.12 -15.33
C PRO A 374 16.39 2.43 -14.87
N GLN A 375 15.11 2.61 -15.19
CA GLN A 375 14.30 3.77 -14.81
C GLN A 375 14.02 3.78 -13.30
N ALA A 376 13.76 2.60 -12.70
CA ALA A 376 13.64 2.47 -11.26
C ALA A 376 14.96 2.82 -10.54
N GLN A 377 16.10 2.31 -11.01
CA GLN A 377 17.41 2.58 -10.39
C GLN A 377 17.86 4.04 -10.50
N ALA A 378 17.59 4.70 -11.63
CA ALA A 378 17.84 6.14 -11.80
C ALA A 378 17.07 6.97 -10.75
N ASN A 379 15.80 6.64 -10.55
CA ASN A 379 14.94 7.29 -9.55
C ASN A 379 15.34 6.96 -8.11
N LEU A 380 15.65 5.70 -7.81
CA LEU A 380 16.07 5.23 -6.49
C LEU A 380 17.28 6.00 -5.95
N LYS A 381 18.26 6.36 -6.80
CA LYS A 381 19.39 7.22 -6.41
C LYS A 381 18.92 8.58 -5.88
N SER A 382 17.97 9.22 -6.58
CA SER A 382 17.38 10.50 -6.15
C SER A 382 16.58 10.34 -4.87
N TRP A 383 15.74 9.31 -4.76
CA TRP A 383 14.87 9.11 -3.60
C TRP A 383 15.64 8.75 -2.32
N LYS A 384 16.68 7.92 -2.43
CA LYS A 384 17.57 7.60 -1.31
C LYS A 384 18.35 8.84 -0.82
N ALA A 385 18.69 9.78 -1.71
CA ALA A 385 19.21 11.10 -1.32
C ALA A 385 18.13 12.01 -0.68
N GLN A 386 16.91 12.07 -1.24
CA GLN A 386 15.78 12.82 -0.66
C GLN A 386 15.43 12.34 0.76
N LEU A 387 15.62 11.06 1.06
CA LEU A 387 15.35 10.47 2.37
C LEU A 387 16.38 10.93 3.42
N GLN A 388 17.66 10.98 3.03
CA GLN A 388 18.74 11.50 3.85
C GLN A 388 18.61 13.03 4.07
N ASP A 389 18.22 13.79 3.04
CA ASP A 389 17.94 15.22 3.21
C ASP A 389 16.75 15.45 4.15
N PHE A 390 15.71 14.61 4.03
CA PHE A 390 14.49 14.73 4.82
C PHE A 390 14.75 14.52 6.31
N SER A 391 15.56 13.53 6.71
CA SER A 391 15.86 13.29 8.12
C SER A 391 16.64 14.45 8.76
N LEU A 392 17.56 15.08 8.02
CA LEU A 392 18.24 16.31 8.45
C LEU A 392 17.23 17.47 8.61
N LEU A 393 16.34 17.67 7.63
CA LEU A 393 15.32 18.73 7.72
C LEU A 393 14.28 18.48 8.82
N GLN A 394 13.94 17.23 9.13
CA GLN A 394 13.02 16.89 10.22
C GLN A 394 13.61 17.25 11.59
N LEU A 395 14.90 16.97 11.81
CA LEU A 395 15.62 17.40 13.02
C LEU A 395 15.73 18.93 13.08
N GLY A 396 16.08 19.58 11.96
CA GLY A 396 16.16 21.04 11.87
C GLY A 396 14.81 21.70 12.15
N TRP A 397 13.71 21.14 11.65
CA TRP A 397 12.36 21.62 11.96
C TRP A 397 12.03 21.47 13.45
N ALA A 398 12.29 20.30 14.04
CA ALA A 398 11.99 20.05 15.45
C ALA A 398 12.72 21.06 16.36
N VAL A 399 14.03 21.22 16.17
CA VAL A 399 14.86 22.12 16.97
C VAL A 399 14.57 23.59 16.65
N GLY A 400 14.48 23.96 15.37
CA GLY A 400 14.21 25.33 14.91
C GLY A 400 12.77 25.83 15.14
N SER A 401 11.89 24.97 15.66
CA SER A 401 10.56 25.37 16.16
C SER A 401 10.58 25.86 17.61
N LEU A 402 11.71 25.73 18.31
CA LEU A 402 11.89 26.24 19.67
C LEU A 402 12.31 27.73 19.63
N PRO A 403 11.69 28.62 20.42
CA PRO A 403 12.02 30.05 20.45
C PRO A 403 13.29 30.33 21.27
N HIS A 404 14.41 29.73 20.87
CA HIS A 404 15.69 29.79 21.58
C HIS A 404 16.84 29.96 20.57
N PRO A 405 17.66 31.03 20.64
CA PRO A 405 18.66 31.34 19.60
C PRO A 405 19.59 30.18 19.26
N GLN A 406 20.06 29.45 20.26
CA GLN A 406 20.95 28.28 20.13
C GLN A 406 20.29 27.13 19.36
N ALA A 407 18.98 26.93 19.55
CA ALA A 407 18.21 25.91 18.84
C ALA A 407 18.02 26.32 17.36
N ILE A 408 17.67 27.58 17.12
CA ILE A 408 17.49 28.11 15.76
C ILE A 408 18.82 28.12 14.99
N GLN A 409 19.95 28.43 15.66
CA GLN A 409 21.29 28.31 15.09
C GLN A 409 21.65 26.87 14.69
N LEU A 410 21.29 25.87 15.50
CA LEU A 410 21.49 24.46 15.14
C LEU A 410 20.63 24.05 13.92
N ALA A 411 19.38 24.52 13.84
CA ALA A 411 18.52 24.29 12.67
C ALA A 411 19.10 24.94 11.39
N LEU A 412 19.57 26.19 11.49
CA LEU A 412 20.26 26.89 10.41
C LEU A 412 21.49 26.12 9.92
N TRP A 413 22.34 25.65 10.83
CA TRP A 413 23.51 24.84 10.49
C TRP A 413 23.12 23.54 9.77
N GLN A 414 22.09 22.83 10.23
CA GLN A 414 21.60 21.59 9.59
C GLN A 414 21.04 21.84 8.19
N GLY A 415 20.22 22.87 8.00
CA GLY A 415 19.67 23.24 6.69
C GLY A 415 20.74 23.71 5.69
N GLN A 416 21.85 24.26 6.18
CA GLN A 416 22.98 24.67 5.34
C GLN A 416 23.83 23.48 4.85
N GLN A 417 23.84 22.33 5.54
CA GLN A 417 24.60 21.14 5.10
C GLN A 417 24.07 20.51 3.80
N ILE A 418 22.83 20.79 3.40
CA ILE A 418 22.22 20.22 2.20
C ILE A 418 22.77 20.96 0.97
N ALA A 419 23.73 20.34 0.28
CA ALA A 419 24.47 20.90 -0.85
C ALA A 419 23.57 21.28 -2.06
N SER A 420 24.11 22.07 -2.98
CA SER A 420 23.34 22.70 -4.08
C SER A 420 22.79 21.71 -5.12
N ASP A 421 23.41 20.55 -5.27
CA ASP A 421 22.99 19.45 -6.14
C ASP A 421 21.89 18.55 -5.52
N ARG A 422 21.60 18.74 -4.22
CA ARG A 422 20.73 17.83 -3.46
C ARG A 422 19.24 18.06 -3.76
N PRO A 423 18.44 17.00 -3.90
CA PRO A 423 17.06 17.09 -4.39
C PRO A 423 16.10 17.82 -3.44
N ARG A 424 16.39 17.97 -2.14
CA ARG A 424 15.61 18.85 -1.23
C ARG A 424 16.25 20.23 -0.98
N ARG A 425 17.25 20.66 -1.78
CA ARG A 425 17.93 21.96 -1.60
C ARG A 425 16.98 23.15 -1.55
N ALA A 426 15.96 23.20 -2.40
CA ALA A 426 14.97 24.29 -2.40
C ALA A 426 14.23 24.38 -1.06
N GLN A 427 13.69 23.24 -0.58
CA GLN A 427 13.03 23.15 0.73
C GLN A 427 13.98 23.56 1.87
N ALA A 428 15.24 23.12 1.82
CA ALA A 428 16.26 23.49 2.79
C ALA A 428 16.54 25.00 2.80
N GLN A 429 16.56 25.67 1.65
CA GLN A 429 16.75 27.11 1.57
C GLN A 429 15.56 27.91 2.07
N THR A 430 14.32 27.50 1.76
CA THR A 430 13.12 28.13 2.33
C THR A 430 13.07 27.96 3.85
N LEU A 431 13.47 26.81 4.38
CA LEU A 431 13.57 26.58 5.83
C LEU A 431 14.70 27.41 6.48
N VAL A 432 15.87 27.52 5.85
CA VAL A 432 16.97 28.39 6.33
C VAL A 432 16.53 29.87 6.35
N ALA A 433 15.85 30.36 5.32
CA ALA A 433 15.32 31.73 5.29
C ALA A 433 14.26 31.95 6.39
N TYR A 434 13.38 30.97 6.63
CA TYR A 434 12.42 31.00 7.74
C TYR A 434 13.12 31.05 9.11
N TRP A 435 14.08 30.17 9.38
CA TRP A 435 14.84 30.16 10.64
C TRP A 435 15.69 31.42 10.83
N GLN A 436 16.17 32.07 9.76
CA GLN A 436 16.81 33.39 9.86
C GLN A 436 15.84 34.45 10.40
N GLN A 437 14.59 34.46 9.93
CA GLN A 437 13.57 35.38 10.44
C GLN A 437 13.21 35.07 11.91
N GLU A 438 13.05 33.79 12.28
CA GLU A 438 12.77 33.43 13.68
C GLU A 438 13.95 33.73 14.63
N LEU A 439 15.20 33.59 14.17
CA LEU A 439 16.38 34.00 14.96
C LEU A 439 16.33 35.50 15.25
N LEU A 440 16.12 36.33 14.22
CA LEU A 440 16.02 37.79 14.36
C LEU A 440 14.87 38.20 15.30
N LYS A 441 13.70 37.52 15.24
CA LYS A 441 12.62 37.71 16.21
C LYS A 441 13.05 37.37 17.63
N SER A 442 13.72 36.22 17.84
CA SER A 442 14.16 35.78 19.16
C SER A 442 15.17 36.74 19.81
N GLU A 443 16.01 37.39 18.99
CA GLU A 443 16.91 38.48 19.40
C GLU A 443 16.16 39.79 19.71
N ASP A 444 15.13 40.15 18.92
CA ASP A 444 14.40 41.43 19.06
C ASP A 444 13.35 41.43 20.20
N LEU A 445 12.75 40.26 20.51
CA LEU A 445 11.69 40.12 21.51
C LEU A 445 12.03 40.73 22.88
N PRO A 446 13.23 40.51 23.48
CA PRO A 446 13.60 41.13 24.74
C PRO A 446 13.63 42.67 24.69
N TYR A 447 14.08 43.26 23.58
CA TYR A 447 14.10 44.72 23.41
C TYR A 447 12.67 45.27 23.38
N LEU A 448 11.79 44.63 22.62
CA LEU A 448 10.39 45.06 22.49
C LEU A 448 9.56 44.82 23.76
N ALA A 449 9.86 43.76 24.52
CA ALA A 449 9.26 43.51 25.83
C ALA A 449 9.71 44.54 26.88
N TYR A 450 11.01 44.88 26.91
CA TYR A 450 11.52 45.92 27.81
C TYR A 450 10.97 47.32 27.45
N ALA A 451 10.83 47.63 26.16
CA ALA A 451 10.20 48.86 25.69
C ALA A 451 8.75 48.99 26.19
N ARG A 452 7.93 47.93 26.05
CA ARG A 452 6.56 47.88 26.61
C ARG A 452 6.56 48.13 28.12
N LYS A 453 7.46 47.48 28.87
CA LYS A 453 7.59 47.63 30.33
C LYS A 453 8.01 49.03 30.78
N LEU A 454 8.76 49.77 29.95
CA LEU A 454 9.03 51.19 30.19
C LEU A 454 7.76 52.05 30.01
N ALA A 455 7.00 51.80 28.94
CA ALA A 455 5.79 52.55 28.61
C ALA A 455 4.64 52.39 29.62
N GLU A 456 4.59 51.28 30.37
CA GLU A 456 3.62 51.04 31.46
C GLU A 456 3.49 52.21 32.46
N LYS A 457 4.58 52.95 32.69
CA LYS A 457 4.61 54.10 33.61
C LYS A 457 3.91 55.36 33.08
N ARG A 458 3.58 55.42 31.79
CA ARG A 458 2.84 56.50 31.08
C ARG A 458 3.37 57.95 31.20
N SER A 459 4.45 58.22 31.94
CA SER A 459 5.06 59.55 32.02
C SER A 459 5.95 59.85 30.79
N ILE A 460 6.11 61.13 30.45
CA ILE A 460 6.90 61.55 29.27
C ILE A 460 8.32 60.92 29.26
N PRO A 461 9.12 60.96 30.35
CA PRO A 461 10.46 60.34 30.32
C PRO A 461 10.43 58.82 30.12
N ALA A 462 9.39 58.15 30.62
CA ALA A 462 9.25 56.70 30.48
C ALA A 462 8.79 56.29 29.06
N LEU A 463 7.90 57.08 28.44
CA LEU A 463 7.50 56.92 27.04
C LEU A 463 8.66 57.25 26.09
N GLN A 464 9.47 58.27 26.39
CA GLN A 464 10.70 58.58 25.64
C GLN A 464 11.73 57.43 25.73
N ALA A 465 11.93 56.86 26.92
CA ALA A 465 12.80 55.69 27.10
C ALA A 465 12.26 54.44 26.37
N ALA A 466 10.93 54.24 26.37
CA ALA A 466 10.28 53.16 25.62
C ALA A 466 10.48 53.32 24.10
N ILE A 467 10.27 54.53 23.56
CA ILE A 467 10.55 54.85 22.14
C ILE A 467 12.00 54.56 21.80
N ALA A 468 12.95 55.07 22.59
CA ALA A 468 14.38 54.84 22.36
C ALA A 468 14.71 53.34 22.31
N GLN A 469 14.18 52.56 23.25
CA GLN A 469 14.37 51.10 23.27
C GLN A 469 13.73 50.39 22.06
N ALA A 470 12.53 50.78 21.62
CA ALA A 470 11.91 50.19 20.44
C ALA A 470 12.64 50.55 19.14
N THR A 471 13.23 51.75 19.05
CA THR A 471 14.05 52.15 17.88
C THR A 471 15.37 51.39 17.71
N VAL A 472 15.78 50.58 18.71
CA VAL A 472 16.91 49.64 18.56
C VAL A 472 16.61 48.57 17.49
N ILE A 473 15.34 48.22 17.28
CA ILE A 473 14.89 47.25 16.29
C ILE A 473 14.92 47.92 14.90
N LYS A 474 16.02 47.68 14.16
CA LYS A 474 16.32 48.31 12.87
C LYS A 474 15.34 47.91 11.77
N ALA A 475 15.20 48.77 10.76
CA ALA A 475 14.45 48.46 9.54
C ALA A 475 14.97 47.18 8.87
N GLY A 476 14.07 46.40 8.27
CA GLY A 476 14.36 45.09 7.69
C GLY A 476 14.40 43.92 8.69
N ARG A 477 14.34 44.17 10.01
CA ARG A 477 14.15 43.11 11.01
C ARG A 477 12.65 42.80 11.23
N PRO A 478 12.27 41.54 11.49
CA PRO A 478 10.86 41.10 11.46
C PRO A 478 9.94 41.78 12.48
N LEU A 479 10.44 42.24 13.64
CA LEU A 479 9.63 42.97 14.63
C LEU A 479 9.59 44.49 14.42
N HIS A 480 10.27 45.02 13.39
CA HIS A 480 10.31 46.45 13.12
C HIS A 480 8.92 47.09 12.89
N PRO A 481 7.96 46.49 12.16
CA PRO A 481 6.62 47.08 12.00
C PRO A 481 5.86 47.19 13.33
N GLU A 482 5.98 46.17 14.20
CA GLU A 482 5.37 46.17 15.54
C GLU A 482 6.02 47.26 16.41
N ALA A 483 7.34 47.37 16.38
CA ALA A 483 8.09 48.41 17.07
C ALA A 483 7.71 49.83 16.61
N GLN A 484 7.55 50.06 15.30
CA GLN A 484 7.09 51.34 14.76
C GLN A 484 5.65 51.69 15.17
N THR A 485 4.77 50.68 15.26
CA THR A 485 3.40 50.87 15.76
C THR A 485 3.42 51.35 17.21
N PHE A 486 4.24 50.74 18.07
CA PHE A 486 4.43 51.19 19.44
C PHE A 486 5.07 52.58 19.54
N VAL A 487 6.10 52.88 18.75
CA VAL A 487 6.75 54.20 18.69
C VAL A 487 5.75 55.30 18.31
N ALA A 488 4.90 55.06 17.31
CA ALA A 488 3.86 56.00 16.90
C ALA A 488 2.84 56.23 18.03
N ALA A 489 2.33 55.16 18.65
CA ALA A 489 1.38 55.25 19.77
C ALA A 489 1.96 55.98 20.99
N TRP A 490 3.22 55.71 21.36
CA TRP A 490 3.88 56.39 22.48
C TRP A 490 4.23 57.85 22.17
N THR A 491 4.58 58.16 20.91
CA THR A 491 4.77 59.54 20.46
C THR A 491 3.46 60.32 20.54
N GLY A 492 2.35 59.71 20.12
CA GLY A 492 1.03 60.32 20.24
C GLY A 492 0.64 60.57 21.70
N ASN A 493 0.85 59.60 22.58
CA ASN A 493 0.63 59.78 24.03
C ASN A 493 1.46 60.93 24.62
N ILE A 494 2.74 61.09 24.21
CA ILE A 494 3.56 62.23 24.66
C ILE A 494 2.96 63.55 24.17
N GLN A 495 2.55 63.65 22.90
CA GLN A 495 1.91 64.85 22.36
C GLN A 495 0.63 65.19 23.13
N THR A 496 -0.26 64.22 23.36
CA THR A 496 -1.47 64.43 24.16
C THR A 496 -1.14 64.94 25.56
N ILE A 497 -0.17 64.35 26.27
CA ILE A 497 0.23 64.84 27.61
C ILE A 497 0.82 66.26 27.58
N GLN A 498 1.46 66.66 26.47
CA GLN A 498 2.03 68.00 26.30
C GLN A 498 1.01 69.06 25.84
N ASP A 499 0.08 68.68 24.97
CA ASP A 499 -0.88 69.59 24.33
C ASP A 499 -2.18 69.72 25.14
N GLN A 500 -2.54 68.73 25.97
CA GLN A 500 -3.78 68.74 26.75
C GLN A 500 -3.93 70.00 27.63
N PRO A 501 -2.92 70.48 28.38
CA PRO A 501 -3.05 71.71 29.18
C PRO A 501 -3.29 72.97 28.34
N ILE A 502 -2.86 72.99 27.08
CA ILE A 502 -3.10 74.08 26.13
C ILE A 502 -4.57 74.05 25.70
N LEU A 503 -5.09 72.86 25.37
CA LEU A 503 -6.49 72.67 24.99
C LEU A 503 -7.43 72.93 26.17
N ASP A 504 -7.10 72.46 27.38
CA ASP A 504 -7.85 72.71 28.61
C ASP A 504 -7.91 74.22 28.93
N ARG A 505 -6.80 74.95 28.75
CA ARG A 505 -6.75 76.41 28.85
C ARG A 505 -7.64 77.10 27.81
N ALA A 506 -7.67 76.60 26.58
CA ALA A 506 -8.54 77.13 25.52
C ALA A 506 -10.03 76.94 25.87
N TRP A 507 -10.43 75.75 26.33
CA TRP A 507 -11.80 75.50 26.82
C TRP A 507 -12.16 76.36 28.04
N ALA A 508 -11.21 76.59 28.96
CA ALA A 508 -11.42 77.46 30.11
C ALA A 508 -11.59 78.94 29.72
N LEU A 509 -10.93 79.42 28.66
CA LEU A 509 -11.15 80.77 28.11
C LEU A 509 -12.51 80.87 27.41
N ALA A 510 -12.90 79.84 26.65
CA ALA A 510 -14.20 79.79 25.98
C ALA A 510 -15.37 79.82 26.98
N SER A 511 -15.28 79.05 28.07
CA SER A 511 -16.33 79.04 29.12
C SER A 511 -16.38 80.33 29.96
N GLN A 512 -15.32 81.15 29.94
CA GLN A 512 -15.31 82.51 30.46
C GLN A 512 -15.87 83.56 29.46
N GLY A 513 -16.25 83.14 28.26
CA GLY A 513 -16.76 84.00 27.19
C GLY A 513 -15.68 84.62 26.29
N ASP A 514 -14.39 84.40 26.57
CA ASP A 514 -13.30 84.84 25.70
C ASP A 514 -13.03 83.83 24.58
N LEU A 515 -13.97 83.79 23.62
CA LEU A 515 -13.85 82.96 22.42
C LEU A 515 -12.62 83.34 21.56
N ASN A 516 -12.14 84.58 21.63
CA ASN A 516 -10.96 85.02 20.88
C ASN A 516 -9.66 84.47 21.50
N GLY A 517 -9.51 84.61 22.83
CA GLY A 517 -8.41 83.99 23.57
C GLY A 517 -8.43 82.47 23.51
N ALA A 518 -9.62 81.85 23.50
CA ALA A 518 -9.79 80.41 23.28
C ALA A 518 -9.26 79.97 21.91
N ILE A 519 -9.67 80.66 20.84
CA ILE A 519 -9.17 80.40 19.47
C ILE A 519 -7.64 80.55 19.40
N GLN A 520 -7.08 81.60 20.03
CA GLN A 520 -5.62 81.80 20.06
C GLN A 520 -4.90 80.67 20.81
N ALA A 521 -5.37 80.29 22.00
CA ALA A 521 -4.77 79.21 22.78
C ALA A 521 -4.84 77.86 22.07
N ALA A 522 -5.99 77.49 21.47
CA ALA A 522 -6.10 76.25 20.70
C ALA A 522 -5.22 76.27 19.44
N ALA A 523 -4.96 77.44 18.84
CA ALA A 523 -4.07 77.59 17.70
C ALA A 523 -2.57 77.45 18.05
N GLU A 524 -2.19 77.43 19.34
CA GLU A 524 -0.83 77.06 19.77
C GLU A 524 -0.52 75.57 19.49
N ILE A 525 -1.55 74.71 19.31
CA ILE A 525 -1.39 73.28 19.01
C ILE A 525 -1.00 73.09 17.54
N ALA A 526 0.23 72.64 17.31
CA ALA A 526 0.83 72.55 15.98
C ALA A 526 0.17 71.48 15.08
N PRO A 527 0.12 71.70 13.74
CA PRO A 527 -0.36 70.70 12.78
C PRO A 527 0.36 69.34 12.90
N LYS A 528 -0.39 68.26 12.66
CA LYS A 528 0.05 66.85 12.78
C LYS A 528 0.37 66.38 14.20
N ARG A 529 -0.05 67.10 15.25
CA ARG A 529 -0.09 66.59 16.63
C ARG A 529 -1.41 65.88 16.94
N SER A 530 -1.37 65.03 17.96
CA SER A 530 -2.49 64.14 18.34
C SER A 530 -3.77 64.87 18.71
N LEU A 531 -3.70 66.07 19.29
CA LEU A 531 -4.86 66.89 19.62
C LEU A 531 -5.22 67.94 18.54
N TYR A 532 -4.51 67.99 17.41
CA TYR A 532 -4.69 69.03 16.40
C TYR A 532 -6.11 69.05 15.80
N GLU A 533 -6.65 67.90 15.40
CA GLU A 533 -8.01 67.81 14.84
C GLU A 533 -9.07 68.25 15.87
N GLN A 534 -8.88 67.93 17.15
CA GLN A 534 -9.76 68.35 18.24
C GLN A 534 -9.68 69.87 18.48
N ALA A 535 -8.48 70.44 18.41
CA ALA A 535 -8.27 71.88 18.50
C ALA A 535 -8.88 72.64 17.32
N GLN A 536 -8.72 72.15 16.08
CA GLN A 536 -9.35 72.74 14.89
C GLN A 536 -10.88 72.64 14.95
N GLY A 537 -11.43 71.52 15.44
CA GLY A 537 -12.87 71.37 15.68
C GLY A 537 -13.41 72.42 16.66
N ALA A 538 -12.72 72.64 17.78
CA ALA A 538 -13.09 73.64 18.78
C ALA A 538 -12.98 75.08 18.23
N ILE A 539 -11.90 75.39 17.50
CA ILE A 539 -11.74 76.68 16.81
C ILE A 539 -12.89 76.92 15.82
N TYR A 540 -13.31 75.90 15.07
CA TYR A 540 -14.41 76.01 14.11
C TYR A 540 -15.75 76.32 14.79
N SER A 541 -16.07 75.66 15.92
CA SER A 541 -17.29 75.96 16.69
C SER A 541 -17.27 77.37 17.28
N TRP A 542 -16.18 77.79 17.92
CA TRP A 542 -16.09 79.14 18.51
C TRP A 542 -16.14 80.24 17.44
N GLN A 543 -15.55 80.02 16.26
CA GLN A 543 -15.72 80.93 15.12
C GLN A 543 -17.17 80.97 14.61
N ALA A 544 -17.91 79.86 14.66
CA ALA A 544 -19.33 79.83 14.29
C ALA A 544 -20.19 80.57 15.31
N GLU A 545 -19.90 80.43 16.61
CA GLU A 545 -20.54 81.17 17.70
C GLU A 545 -20.31 82.68 17.58
N ILE A 546 -19.06 83.13 17.34
CA ILE A 546 -18.75 84.55 17.11
C ILE A 546 -19.53 85.09 15.90
N ARG A 547 -19.57 84.36 14.78
CA ARG A 547 -20.34 84.76 13.58
C ARG A 547 -21.84 84.83 13.87
N ALA A 548 -22.40 83.85 14.58
CA ALA A 548 -23.81 83.82 14.94
C ALA A 548 -24.19 84.98 15.88
N ALA A 549 -23.33 85.29 16.87
CA ALA A 549 -23.54 86.40 17.78
C ALA A 549 -23.50 87.77 17.06
N GLU A 550 -22.56 87.98 16.14
CA GLU A 550 -22.49 89.24 15.39
C GLU A 550 -23.63 89.37 14.36
N ILE A 551 -24.05 88.27 13.71
CA ILE A 551 -25.27 88.26 12.87
C ILE A 551 -26.52 88.59 13.70
N ALA A 552 -26.68 87.98 14.87
CA ALA A 552 -27.80 88.26 15.77
C ALA A 552 -27.77 89.72 16.28
N ARG A 553 -26.58 90.28 16.51
CA ARG A 553 -26.39 91.70 16.87
C ARG A 553 -26.79 92.64 15.74
N ILE A 554 -26.38 92.35 14.50
CA ILE A 554 -26.77 93.13 13.31
C ILE A 554 -28.29 93.06 13.13
N GLN A 555 -28.89 91.86 13.17
CA GLN A 555 -30.34 91.69 13.08
C GLN A 555 -31.10 92.38 14.23
N ALA A 556 -30.54 92.42 15.44
CA ALA A 556 -31.13 93.15 16.56
C ALA A 556 -31.05 94.68 16.36
N GLN A 557 -29.98 95.19 15.76
CA GLN A 557 -29.86 96.60 15.37
C GLN A 557 -30.82 96.96 14.23
N GLU A 558 -30.91 96.14 13.19
CA GLU A 558 -31.86 96.31 12.08
C GLU A 558 -33.31 96.24 12.58
N ALA A 559 -33.64 95.30 13.48
CA ALA A 559 -34.95 95.22 14.10
C ALA A 559 -35.26 96.41 15.03
N ALA A 560 -34.26 97.01 15.68
CA ALA A 560 -34.43 98.25 16.44
C ALA A 560 -34.64 99.47 15.52
N ILE A 561 -33.95 99.52 14.38
CA ILE A 561 -34.13 100.53 13.32
C ILE A 561 -35.50 100.40 12.67
N GLU A 562 -35.99 99.19 12.38
CA GLU A 562 -37.31 98.98 11.79
C GLU A 562 -38.45 99.18 12.81
N ARG A 563 -38.25 98.86 14.10
CA ARG A 563 -39.17 99.24 15.18
C ARG A 563 -39.31 100.76 15.31
N SER A 564 -38.20 101.49 15.27
CA SER A 564 -38.21 102.96 15.33
C SER A 564 -38.73 103.59 14.02
N ARG A 565 -38.52 102.96 12.86
CA ARG A 565 -39.19 103.33 11.60
C ARG A 565 -40.71 103.10 11.67
N ARG A 566 -41.19 102.03 12.32
CA ARG A 566 -42.62 101.83 12.58
C ARG A 566 -43.20 102.88 13.54
N SER A 567 -42.53 103.19 14.66
CA SER A 567 -43.01 104.24 15.57
C SER A 567 -42.96 105.65 14.98
N LEU A 568 -42.14 105.88 13.93
CA LEU A 568 -42.15 107.10 13.11
C LEU A 568 -43.27 107.14 12.06
N LYS A 569 -44.06 106.08 11.91
CA LYS A 569 -45.16 105.98 10.93
C LYS A 569 -46.57 106.01 11.53
N GLU A 570 -46.71 105.99 12.85
CA GLU A 570 -48.00 105.98 13.53
C GLU A 570 -48.08 106.98 14.69
N THR A 571 -48.78 108.10 14.47
CA THR A 571 -49.56 108.86 15.47
C THR A 571 -50.47 109.85 14.71
N PRO A 572 -51.62 110.28 15.26
CA PRO A 572 -52.89 109.93 14.60
C PRO A 572 -53.80 111.14 14.29
N LEU A 573 -54.91 110.93 13.55
CA LEU A 573 -56.06 111.84 13.55
C LEU A 573 -57.40 111.19 13.11
N ALA A 574 -58.38 111.22 14.03
CA ALA A 574 -59.85 111.32 13.87
C ALA A 574 -60.71 110.33 13.02
N GLN A 575 -61.76 109.79 13.68
CA GLN A 575 -63.06 109.35 13.11
C GLN A 575 -63.98 110.60 12.86
N PRO A 576 -65.15 110.56 12.17
CA PRO A 576 -66.34 109.65 12.31
C PRO A 576 -66.62 108.82 11.02
N ASP A 577 -67.68 108.02 10.79
CA ASP A 577 -68.87 107.46 11.52
C ASP A 577 -69.27 106.14 10.78
N GLU A 578 -70.38 105.37 10.95
CA GLU A 578 -71.65 105.45 11.72
C GLU A 578 -72.16 103.99 12.03
N ARG A 579 -73.26 103.86 12.80
CA ARG A 579 -74.22 102.71 12.89
C ARG A 579 -73.78 101.33 13.43
N PHE A 580 -74.01 101.21 14.75
CA PHE A 580 -74.74 100.15 15.46
C PHE A 580 -75.95 99.49 14.72
N PRO A 581 -76.61 98.42 15.26
CA PRO A 581 -76.13 97.32 16.15
C PRO A 581 -76.71 95.91 15.79
N SER A 582 -76.18 94.82 16.38
CA SER A 582 -76.91 94.01 17.42
C SER A 582 -76.26 92.67 17.81
N ASN A 583 -76.37 92.39 19.11
CA ASN A 583 -76.42 91.11 19.84
C ASN A 583 -77.23 89.97 19.14
N SER A 584 -77.20 88.69 19.54
CA SER A 584 -76.62 87.98 20.72
C SER A 584 -76.37 86.48 20.42
N GLU A 585 -76.00 85.71 21.46
CA GLU A 585 -76.14 84.24 21.62
C GLU A 585 -75.11 83.34 20.92
N ASP A 586 -74.75 82.15 21.43
CA ASP A 586 -74.66 81.65 22.83
C ASP A 586 -73.83 80.32 22.82
N LEU A 587 -73.69 79.67 23.98
CA LEU A 587 -73.32 78.26 24.21
C LEU A 587 -71.86 77.83 24.00
N ALA A 588 -71.26 77.40 25.12
CA ALA A 588 -70.33 76.26 25.15
C ALA A 588 -71.15 74.93 25.19
N PRO A 589 -70.55 73.73 25.07
CA PRO A 589 -69.77 73.18 26.19
C PRO A 589 -68.52 72.34 25.80
N GLU A 590 -67.71 72.02 26.81
CA GLU A 590 -67.11 70.70 27.19
C GLU A 590 -66.51 69.75 26.10
N ASP A 591 -65.48 68.93 26.36
CA ASP A 591 -64.86 68.56 27.65
C ASP A 591 -63.40 68.04 27.54
N GLU A 592 -62.77 67.87 28.72
CA GLU A 592 -61.69 66.90 29.10
C GLU A 592 -60.40 66.69 28.23
N ASN A 593 -59.22 66.36 28.77
CA ASN A 593 -58.85 66.02 30.16
C ASN A 593 -57.40 66.42 30.54
N LEU A 594 -57.11 66.42 31.84
CA LEU A 594 -55.81 66.61 32.53
C LEU A 594 -55.24 65.21 32.97
N PRO A 595 -54.25 64.98 33.89
CA PRO A 595 -53.50 65.81 34.89
C PRO A 595 -51.97 65.96 34.59
N ALA A 596 -51.22 66.92 35.17
CA ALA A 596 -50.75 67.12 36.58
C ALA A 596 -49.64 66.11 37.02
N ASP A 597 -48.67 66.42 37.90
CA ASP A 597 -48.62 67.37 39.03
C ASP A 597 -47.34 68.27 39.12
N GLU A 598 -47.38 69.19 40.10
CA GLU A 598 -46.31 70.11 40.57
C GLU A 598 -45.58 69.54 41.83
N PRO A 599 -44.74 70.30 42.58
CA PRO A 599 -43.38 70.81 42.30
C PRO A 599 -42.32 70.19 43.26
N LEU A 600 -41.07 70.69 43.28
CA LEU A 600 -40.25 71.04 44.48
C LEU A 600 -38.73 71.17 44.23
N THR A 601 -38.10 72.09 44.96
CA THR A 601 -36.65 72.21 45.26
C THR A 601 -36.41 71.90 46.76
N PRO A 602 -35.19 71.73 47.33
CA PRO A 602 -33.85 72.11 46.83
C PRO A 602 -32.74 71.03 47.05
N GLU A 603 -31.47 71.48 47.09
CA GLU A 603 -30.20 70.97 47.68
C GLU A 603 -30.23 69.63 48.48
N ASP A 604 -29.21 68.76 48.47
CA ASP A 604 -27.77 69.02 48.72
C ASP A 604 -26.83 67.85 48.28
N SER A 605 -25.52 68.12 48.31
CA SER A 605 -24.30 67.28 48.32
C SER A 605 -24.41 65.74 48.47
N GLY A 606 -23.62 65.01 47.66
CA GLY A 606 -23.31 63.58 47.90
C GLY A 606 -22.24 62.99 46.98
N SER A 607 -21.05 62.67 47.51
CA SER A 607 -19.96 62.03 46.75
C SER A 607 -20.04 60.50 46.81
N GLY A 608 -19.85 59.79 45.69
CA GLY A 608 -19.85 58.32 45.68
C GLY A 608 -19.68 57.65 44.31
N ALA A 609 -18.47 57.22 43.98
CA ALA A 609 -18.21 56.08 43.09
C ALA A 609 -18.23 54.77 43.94
N PRO A 610 -18.34 53.53 43.39
CA PRO A 610 -17.84 53.12 42.07
C PRO A 610 -18.55 51.95 41.32
N TYR A 611 -17.95 51.59 40.17
CA TYR A 611 -18.02 50.32 39.42
C TYR A 611 -19.18 50.03 38.43
N GLN A 612 -18.88 49.07 37.56
CA GLN A 612 -19.44 48.75 36.23
C GLN A 612 -20.30 47.46 36.27
N PRO A 613 -21.07 47.04 35.23
CA PRO A 613 -20.65 46.96 33.82
C PRO A 613 -21.69 47.32 32.72
N TYR A 614 -21.27 47.16 31.47
CA TYR A 614 -21.90 47.64 30.24
C TYR A 614 -22.55 46.50 29.43
N THR A 615 -23.75 46.70 28.88
CA THR A 615 -24.37 45.79 27.88
C THR A 615 -25.04 46.61 26.75
N PRO A 616 -24.91 46.20 25.46
CA PRO A 616 -25.33 47.03 24.32
C PRO A 616 -26.73 46.68 23.76
N PRO A 617 -27.52 47.67 23.29
CA PRO A 617 -28.74 47.43 22.51
C PRO A 617 -28.45 47.17 21.00
N PRO A 618 -29.37 46.52 20.26
CA PRO A 618 -29.15 46.07 18.89
C PRO A 618 -29.42 47.13 17.78
N ARG A 619 -29.03 46.78 16.55
CA ARG A 619 -29.07 47.64 15.34
C ARG A 619 -30.50 47.98 14.87
N ARG A 620 -30.66 49.15 14.22
CA ARG A 620 -31.80 49.47 13.36
C ARG A 620 -31.51 49.11 11.88
N PRO A 621 -32.52 48.79 11.05
CA PRO A 621 -32.34 48.38 9.64
C PRO A 621 -32.18 49.57 8.67
N PHE A 622 -31.75 49.26 7.44
CA PHE A 622 -31.54 50.21 6.35
C PHE A 622 -32.84 50.59 5.60
N THR A 623 -32.86 51.79 5.03
CA THR A 623 -33.78 52.21 3.95
C THR A 623 -32.97 52.84 2.81
N TYR A 624 -33.22 52.42 1.57
CA TYR A 624 -32.55 52.93 0.37
C TYR A 624 -33.35 54.07 -0.32
N PRO A 625 -32.69 55.10 -0.88
CA PRO A 625 -33.31 56.09 -1.76
C PRO A 625 -33.15 55.72 -3.26
N SER A 626 -33.98 56.32 -4.12
CA SER A 626 -33.88 56.31 -5.60
C SER A 626 -34.89 57.28 -6.22
N PRO A 627 -34.71 57.78 -7.46
CA PRO A 627 -33.47 57.91 -8.25
C PRO A 627 -33.27 59.35 -8.83
N ASP A 628 -32.46 59.46 -9.89
CA ASP A 628 -32.27 60.61 -10.81
C ASP A 628 -31.42 61.83 -10.37
N SER A 629 -30.10 61.64 -10.46
CA SER A 629 -29.24 62.50 -11.28
C SER A 629 -28.01 61.71 -11.75
N ALA A 630 -27.75 61.66 -13.05
CA ALA A 630 -26.75 60.76 -13.62
C ALA A 630 -25.31 61.21 -13.33
N LEU A 631 -24.48 60.26 -12.88
CA LEU A 631 -23.03 60.40 -12.78
C LEU A 631 -22.35 59.51 -13.84
N PRO A 632 -21.12 59.84 -14.29
CA PRO A 632 -20.47 59.18 -15.42
C PRO A 632 -20.16 57.69 -15.16
N PRO A 633 -19.95 56.89 -16.22
CA PRO A 633 -19.60 55.47 -16.08
C PRO A 633 -18.33 55.28 -15.23
N PRO A 634 -18.21 54.18 -14.47
CA PRO A 634 -17.05 53.93 -13.63
C PRO A 634 -15.77 53.94 -14.46
N VAL A 635 -14.77 54.70 -14.01
CA VAL A 635 -13.39 54.49 -14.46
C VAL A 635 -13.00 53.10 -13.99
N GLU A 636 -12.73 52.22 -14.95
CA GLU A 636 -12.23 50.87 -14.70
C GLU A 636 -10.98 50.97 -13.82
N PRO A 637 -10.95 50.34 -12.62
CA PRO A 637 -9.76 50.36 -11.80
C PRO A 637 -8.66 49.69 -12.59
N ALA A 638 -7.56 50.41 -12.84
CA ALA A 638 -6.46 49.93 -13.66
C ALA A 638 -6.05 48.51 -13.19
N PRO A 639 -5.83 47.57 -14.12
CA PRO A 639 -5.51 46.20 -13.75
C PRO A 639 -4.32 46.21 -12.78
N PRO A 640 -4.35 45.39 -11.71
CA PRO A 640 -3.22 45.32 -10.79
C PRO A 640 -1.95 45.06 -11.61
N PRO A 641 -0.85 45.79 -11.35
CA PRO A 641 0.34 45.74 -12.19
C PRO A 641 0.76 44.29 -12.34
N THR A 642 0.87 43.83 -13.60
CA THR A 642 1.00 42.40 -13.92
C THR A 642 2.19 41.80 -13.19
N GLU A 643 1.93 41.20 -12.03
CA GLU A 643 2.94 40.55 -11.22
C GLU A 643 3.53 39.45 -12.10
N PRO A 644 4.85 39.49 -12.40
CA PRO A 644 5.45 38.55 -13.33
C PRO A 644 5.21 37.16 -12.75
N ALA A 645 4.42 36.35 -13.47
CA ALA A 645 3.84 35.12 -12.93
C ALA A 645 4.93 34.32 -12.21
N PRO A 646 4.73 33.97 -10.92
CA PRO A 646 5.78 33.37 -10.11
C PRO A 646 6.30 32.16 -10.89
N PRO A 647 7.64 32.08 -11.14
CA PRO A 647 8.17 31.18 -12.14
C PRO A 647 7.66 29.78 -11.87
N VAL A 648 6.88 29.26 -12.83
CA VAL A 648 6.39 27.89 -12.81
C VAL A 648 7.62 27.02 -13.00
N TYR A 649 8.27 26.70 -11.89
CA TYR A 649 9.37 25.77 -11.83
C TYR A 649 8.81 24.39 -12.17
N GLU A 650 8.78 24.10 -13.47
CA GLU A 650 8.68 22.74 -13.98
C GLU A 650 9.68 21.89 -13.17
N PRO A 651 9.25 20.77 -12.56
CA PRO A 651 10.13 19.98 -11.75
C PRO A 651 11.34 19.52 -12.57
N TYR A 652 12.54 20.00 -12.24
CA TYR A 652 13.79 19.59 -12.88
C TYR A 652 14.19 18.18 -12.42
N GLU A 653 13.32 17.23 -12.75
CA GLU A 653 13.54 15.80 -12.67
C GLU A 653 14.26 15.40 -13.96
N PRO A 654 15.37 14.63 -13.90
CA PRO A 654 16.17 14.35 -15.08
C PRO A 654 15.32 13.66 -16.14
N ALA A 655 15.29 14.22 -17.36
CA ALA A 655 14.53 13.67 -18.47
C ALA A 655 14.91 12.18 -18.67
N PRO A 656 13.93 11.28 -18.88
CA PRO A 656 14.23 9.88 -19.09
C PRO A 656 15.16 9.72 -20.31
N PRO A 657 16.15 8.81 -20.26
CA PRO A 657 17.11 8.66 -21.35
C PRO A 657 16.36 8.34 -22.66
N PRO A 658 16.84 8.85 -23.82
CA PRO A 658 16.17 8.65 -25.09
C PRO A 658 16.02 7.16 -25.39
N VAL A 659 14.81 6.76 -25.77
CA VAL A 659 14.50 5.39 -26.18
C VAL A 659 15.35 5.03 -27.40
N ARG A 660 16.04 3.90 -27.32
CA ARG A 660 16.71 3.22 -28.43
C ARG A 660 15.90 2.00 -28.85
#